data_AF-A0A7Y5LNC9-F1
#
_entry.id   AF-A0A7Y5LNC9-F1
#
_cell.length_a   1.000
_cell.length_b   1.000
_cell.length_c   1.000
_cell.angle_alpha   90.00
_cell.angle_beta   90.00
_cell.angle_gamma   90.00
#
_symmetry.space_group_name_H-M   'P 1'
#
loop_
_entity.id
_entity.type
_entity.pdbx_description
1 polymer ?
#
loop_
_entity_poly.entity_id
_entity_poly.type
_entity_poly.pdbx_seq_one_letter_code
_entity_poly.pdbx_strand_id
1 'polypeptide(L)'
;MNMRNLILLTAFTLALVCGGTTGFVGAQTQPPDVRLPLDRYDVLMKQAQSKLGAVVAWSPAEVTATLLDEGQVVEVRLVASFQAYSDGLVPLLPAEVALKQSLVGSNAASLVRHSGMLALSVSQDQTSDVDIRYQVPVSHSPRGNTVILPMLPTPGAELTVSIDDGTAEIWPAASISMSGTVARASVPSTSAVAVRWGIGDGDARVRRLDYKLSVDTTSEGVDVAATFEVDVVGQDAMVRLAKDSVPLVEVDEKGKPLSVMVQDGWHHVLVTGPGRHVVTATLRPAVDRSQGQPRLELFGGVSPITRVELTVGGVRTVHFTPPVPVSTETQGEGDQATTRSVAFLPPSELVFVQWTESQAPPEEMVRFNTETFQFVALQEGVVRAKTEIRYEVIRGKVRELVVQVPEDVVLYRVAGDSIEDWRTFAATAETPRHVKITLGKEIEGQYGLSLELEAVVPKAEGTELVVPTLRPLESFRETGVIALFDGDKVGFAPAEQTQFTKVGQDAIPSDLRQTLTETVGQAYKHIGPPGELRVKITTAKPKDVRYDARILSLYSAKEGVLGLNVSAVVEIKSGRTDELVFSLPDNVTVLDLSAPNLNKAEAAKDMDVGEGRKGHVVRFTQALEGTVQIDLEVESLLPKQLGVVRLPDVHLLGAEVEEGSLGIVADTGIEVQQGGLNDLRRVDVAELPNAIRLRSPKEPVLGYQYTHPSWQLDLTIKRHETVETLKAVAAPVWFESIILEDGHIITQAVFDVSNEDRQFLRLSLPDENKVWSVTADGVGVKAVTDETGALAVPLTKGAKSRVEVVFEQRIAELGTVGTVELTAPKADILLTDIQWMVVTPSSLALLGVVTKLKASEPYSFSMDRSRASQGGVTIPRPGQVAESVYLSTVVDPTENAPVIRFRYVKAPGQVLLVLFGVWMALLAGVFTRKNLWVFKLVGGVIAVVLAAGLFSTGKGEGALGITALAVAVVVGLRIWRWTKGWRTP
;
A
#
# COMPACT_ATOMS: atom_id res chain seq x y z
N MET A 1 2.20 -70.70 15.22
CA MET A 1 2.73 -70.61 13.84
C MET A 1 3.68 -69.43 13.80
N ASN A 2 4.93 -69.62 13.35
CA ASN A 2 5.98 -68.59 13.39
C ASN A 2 5.71 -67.53 12.29
N MET A 3 5.90 -66.22 12.50
CA MET A 3 7.04 -65.45 13.02
C MET A 3 8.24 -65.43 12.07
N ARG A 4 8.54 -64.26 11.48
CA ARG A 4 9.90 -63.74 11.27
C ARG A 4 9.89 -62.23 10.96
N ASN A 5 10.81 -61.52 11.60
CA ASN A 5 10.97 -60.06 11.52
C ASN A 5 12.02 -59.69 10.47
N LEU A 6 12.13 -58.39 10.16
CA LEU A 6 13.42 -57.71 10.32
C LEU A 6 13.19 -56.32 10.95
N ILE A 7 14.25 -55.51 11.12
CA ILE A 7 14.45 -54.72 12.35
C ILE A 7 15.26 -53.44 12.07
N LEU A 8 14.91 -52.33 12.74
CA LEU A 8 15.76 -51.26 13.34
C LEU A 8 14.81 -50.23 14.03
N LEU A 9 14.71 -50.14 15.37
CA LEU A 9 15.59 -49.49 16.37
C LEU A 9 15.50 -47.93 16.37
N THR A 10 15.49 -47.17 17.48
CA THR A 10 15.18 -47.40 18.93
C THR A 10 15.07 -46.03 19.65
N ALA A 11 14.86 -45.99 20.98
CA ALA A 11 13.59 -45.73 21.66
C ALA A 11 13.83 -45.62 23.19
N PHE A 12 13.23 -44.66 23.92
CA PHE A 12 13.29 -44.63 25.41
C PHE A 12 12.05 -43.99 26.08
N THR A 13 11.80 -44.38 27.34
CA THR A 13 10.67 -44.03 28.25
C THR A 13 11.07 -42.96 29.29
N LEU A 14 10.28 -42.44 30.27
CA LEU A 14 8.96 -42.71 30.94
C LEU A 14 8.30 -41.31 31.26
N ALA A 15 7.25 -40.97 32.04
CA ALA A 15 6.29 -41.52 33.03
C ALA A 15 4.97 -40.64 32.99
N LEU A 16 3.80 -40.84 33.65
CA LEU A 16 3.32 -41.46 34.92
C LEU A 16 3.63 -40.64 36.21
N VAL A 17 2.72 -40.39 37.19
CA VAL A 17 1.37 -40.94 37.54
C VAL A 17 0.38 -39.82 37.99
N CYS A 18 -0.95 -40.10 37.93
CA CYS A 18 -2.08 -39.25 38.33
C CYS A 18 -2.42 -39.24 39.85
N GLY A 19 -3.36 -38.38 40.27
CA GLY A 19 -4.23 -38.63 41.45
C GLY A 19 -5.00 -37.43 42.04
N GLY A 20 -6.25 -37.64 42.51
CA GLY A 20 -6.90 -36.77 43.53
C GLY A 20 -8.34 -36.28 43.29
N THR A 21 -9.28 -36.69 44.15
CA THR A 21 -10.68 -36.19 44.30
C THR A 21 -10.97 -35.98 45.81
N THR A 22 -12.04 -35.34 46.33
CA THR A 22 -13.34 -34.80 45.82
C THR A 22 -13.58 -33.36 46.37
N GLY A 23 -14.61 -32.60 45.97
CA GLY A 23 -16.01 -32.74 46.44
C GLY A 23 -16.68 -31.38 46.72
N PHE A 24 -18.02 -31.35 46.89
CA PHE A 24 -18.86 -30.12 46.93
C PHE A 24 -19.03 -29.49 48.33
N VAL A 25 -19.15 -28.15 48.40
CA VAL A 25 -19.97 -27.42 49.40
C VAL A 25 -20.61 -26.15 48.79
N GLY A 26 -21.89 -25.94 49.07
CA GLY A 26 -22.59 -24.65 49.28
C GLY A 26 -22.32 -23.43 48.38
N ALA A 27 -23.34 -23.02 47.61
CA ALA A 27 -23.36 -21.71 46.96
C ALA A 27 -23.77 -20.59 47.94
N GLN A 28 -23.02 -19.48 47.93
CA GLN A 28 -23.51 -18.16 48.32
C GLN A 28 -23.58 -17.27 47.07
N THR A 29 -24.61 -16.43 46.98
CA THR A 29 -24.84 -15.57 45.80
C THR A 29 -23.89 -14.39 45.78
N GLN A 30 -22.98 -14.36 44.81
CA GLN A 30 -22.18 -13.18 44.50
C GLN A 30 -23.07 -12.05 43.90
N PRO A 31 -22.67 -10.77 44.05
CA PRO A 31 -23.26 -9.66 43.30
C PRO A 31 -23.04 -9.83 41.78
N PRO A 32 -23.79 -9.11 40.92
CA PRO A 32 -23.73 -9.29 39.47
C PRO A 32 -22.33 -9.07 38.89
N ASP A 33 -21.91 -10.01 38.04
CA ASP A 33 -20.60 -10.09 37.40
C ASP A 33 -20.49 -9.04 36.26
N VAL A 34 -20.05 -7.82 36.60
CA VAL A 34 -19.86 -6.71 35.66
C VAL A 34 -18.59 -6.94 34.84
N ARG A 35 -18.72 -7.73 33.77
CA ARG A 35 -17.61 -8.04 32.85
C ARG A 35 -17.27 -6.85 31.96
N LEU A 36 -16.28 -6.07 32.38
CA LEU A 36 -15.58 -5.13 31.50
C LEU A 36 -14.76 -5.91 30.45
N PRO A 37 -14.82 -5.52 29.16
CA PRO A 37 -13.86 -5.99 28.15
C PRO A 37 -12.43 -5.67 28.57
N LEU A 38 -11.48 -6.56 28.26
CA LEU A 38 -10.10 -6.46 28.76
C LEU A 38 -9.39 -5.19 28.29
N ASP A 39 -9.63 -4.77 27.05
CA ASP A 39 -9.17 -3.50 26.48
C ASP A 39 -9.73 -2.29 27.25
N ARG A 40 -11.00 -2.36 27.67
CA ARG A 40 -11.65 -1.30 28.47
C ARG A 40 -11.13 -1.28 29.91
N TYR A 41 -10.88 -2.46 30.48
CA TYR A 41 -10.22 -2.60 31.77
C TYR A 41 -8.79 -2.05 31.74
N ASP A 42 -7.99 -2.36 30.73
CA ASP A 42 -6.61 -1.87 30.58
C ASP A 42 -6.56 -0.34 30.35
N VAL A 43 -7.53 0.22 29.61
CA VAL A 43 -7.66 1.68 29.45
C VAL A 43 -8.05 2.35 30.77
N LEU A 44 -9.05 1.81 31.49
CA LEU A 44 -9.46 2.33 32.81
C LEU A 44 -8.33 2.19 33.84
N MET A 45 -7.60 1.07 33.85
CA MET A 45 -6.45 0.86 34.73
C MET A 45 -5.30 1.82 34.42
N LYS A 46 -4.98 2.09 33.14
CA LYS A 46 -3.98 3.12 32.78
C LYS A 46 -4.44 4.54 33.13
N GLN A 47 -5.73 4.83 33.03
CA GLN A 47 -6.30 6.12 33.47
C GLN A 47 -6.35 6.27 35.00
N ALA A 48 -6.50 5.17 35.75
CA ALA A 48 -6.41 5.17 37.22
C ALA A 48 -4.95 5.26 37.71
N GLN A 49 -4.04 4.47 37.12
CA GLN A 49 -2.60 4.47 37.43
C GLN A 49 -1.92 5.82 37.11
N SER A 50 -2.49 6.63 36.21
CA SER A 50 -1.99 7.99 35.93
C SER A 50 -2.53 9.07 36.89
N LYS A 51 -3.40 8.72 37.85
CA LYS A 51 -4.06 9.68 38.77
C LYS A 51 -3.97 9.34 40.26
N LEU A 52 -3.56 8.12 40.62
CA LEU A 52 -3.37 7.70 42.01
C LEU A 52 -1.89 7.54 42.34
N GLY A 53 -1.52 7.92 43.56
CA GLY A 53 -0.25 7.51 44.18
C GLY A 53 -0.23 6.00 44.46
N ALA A 54 0.91 5.50 44.94
CA ALA A 54 1.04 4.07 45.23
C ALA A 54 0.02 3.61 46.28
N VAL A 55 -0.65 2.49 46.01
CA VAL A 55 -1.63 1.90 46.92
C VAL A 55 -0.89 1.23 48.07
N VAL A 56 -1.06 1.74 49.29
CA VAL A 56 -0.41 1.24 50.51
C VAL A 56 -1.43 0.96 51.63
N ALA A 57 -1.18 -0.10 52.39
CA ALA A 57 -1.78 -0.28 53.72
C ALA A 57 -0.73 0.05 54.80
N TRP A 58 -1.18 0.74 55.85
CA TRP A 58 -0.35 1.17 56.99
C TRP A 58 -0.74 0.45 58.28
N SER A 59 0.24 0.19 59.14
CA SER A 59 -0.01 -0.05 60.56
C SER A 59 -0.53 1.22 61.25
N PRO A 60 -1.06 1.13 62.48
CA PRO A 60 -1.08 2.27 63.39
C PRO A 60 0.35 2.83 63.58
N ALA A 61 0.47 4.14 63.83
CA ALA A 61 1.76 4.78 64.08
C ALA A 61 2.07 4.91 65.58
N GLU A 62 3.34 4.82 65.95
CA GLU A 62 3.85 5.37 67.21
C GLU A 62 4.40 6.78 66.94
N VAL A 63 3.97 7.77 67.74
CA VAL A 63 4.39 9.16 67.57
C VAL A 63 4.87 9.72 68.89
N THR A 64 6.09 10.25 68.91
CA THR A 64 6.65 10.97 70.07
C THR A 64 6.98 12.41 69.69
N ALA A 65 6.42 13.36 70.43
CA ALA A 65 6.57 14.78 70.23
C ALA A 65 7.21 15.43 71.47
N THR A 66 8.33 16.12 71.29
CA THR A 66 9.15 16.66 72.38
C THR A 66 9.49 18.12 72.10
N LEU A 67 9.23 19.01 73.06
CA LEU A 67 9.69 20.40 73.00
C LEU A 67 11.22 20.46 72.99
N LEU A 68 11.78 21.27 72.09
CA LEU A 68 13.19 21.67 72.03
C LEU A 68 13.29 23.20 72.03
N ASP A 69 14.53 23.72 72.05
CA ASP A 69 14.85 25.14 71.88
C ASP A 69 14.00 26.08 72.74
N GLU A 70 14.01 25.85 74.05
CA GLU A 70 13.21 26.59 75.07
C GLU A 70 11.70 26.64 74.77
N GLY A 71 11.18 25.61 74.09
CA GLY A 71 9.77 25.45 73.74
C GLY A 71 9.36 26.10 72.42
N GLN A 72 10.29 26.68 71.65
CA GLN A 72 10.00 27.32 70.36
C GLN A 72 9.64 26.33 69.24
N VAL A 73 10.12 25.09 69.32
CA VAL A 73 9.85 24.03 68.34
C VAL A 73 9.55 22.70 69.01
N VAL A 74 8.78 21.86 68.33
CA VAL A 74 8.56 20.46 68.71
C VAL A 74 9.26 19.58 67.69
N GLU A 75 10.18 18.72 68.14
CA GLU A 75 10.65 17.60 67.32
C GLU A 75 9.67 16.44 67.47
N VAL A 76 9.18 15.97 66.33
CA VAL A 76 8.32 14.80 66.21
C VAL A 76 9.12 13.68 65.58
N ARG A 77 9.09 12.51 66.21
CA ARG A 77 9.44 11.23 65.59
C ARG A 77 8.16 10.45 65.36
N LEU A 78 8.00 9.94 64.14
CA LEU A 78 6.85 9.15 63.71
C LEU A 78 7.38 7.82 63.13
N VAL A 79 6.93 6.71 63.71
CA VAL A 79 7.27 5.35 63.29
C VAL A 79 6.01 4.59 62.87
N ALA A 80 5.98 4.04 61.66
CA ALA A 80 4.89 3.16 61.18
C ALA A 80 5.40 2.17 60.13
N SER A 81 4.77 1.00 60.03
CA SER A 81 5.04 0.01 58.97
C SER A 81 4.05 0.16 57.82
N PHE A 82 4.47 -0.12 56.59
CA PHE A 82 3.57 -0.20 55.42
C PHE A 82 3.81 -1.45 54.58
N GLN A 83 2.77 -1.84 53.83
CA GLN A 83 2.85 -2.73 52.67
C GLN A 83 2.32 -2.00 51.43
N ALA A 84 3.08 -1.99 50.34
CA ALA A 84 2.67 -1.46 49.04
C ALA A 84 2.12 -2.56 48.13
N TYR A 85 1.05 -2.24 47.41
CA TYR A 85 0.39 -3.12 46.43
C TYR A 85 0.53 -2.61 44.98
N SER A 86 1.17 -1.46 44.77
CA SER A 86 1.58 -0.95 43.46
C SER A 86 2.88 -0.15 43.58
N ASP A 87 3.59 0.01 42.46
CA ASP A 87 4.62 1.05 42.35
C ASP A 87 4.02 2.46 42.47
N GLY A 88 4.84 3.46 42.81
CA GLY A 88 4.50 4.88 42.70
C GLY A 88 4.97 5.74 43.87
N LEU A 89 4.36 6.92 44.02
CA LEU A 89 4.64 7.88 45.11
C LEU A 89 3.58 7.78 46.22
N VAL A 90 4.02 7.72 47.47
CA VAL A 90 3.19 7.75 48.68
C VAL A 90 3.40 9.11 49.37
N PRO A 91 2.39 9.99 49.49
CA PRO A 91 2.51 11.24 50.23
C PRO A 91 2.63 10.95 51.74
N LEU A 92 3.61 11.59 52.39
CA LEU A 92 3.91 11.37 53.81
C LEU A 92 3.61 12.61 54.66
N LEU A 93 4.26 13.74 54.38
CA LEU A 93 4.17 14.98 55.17
C LEU A 93 4.12 16.21 54.26
N PRO A 94 3.64 17.38 54.70
CA PRO A 94 3.73 18.62 53.92
C PRO A 94 5.17 19.01 53.57
N ALA A 95 5.37 19.60 52.39
CA ALA A 95 6.70 20.00 51.91
C ALA A 95 7.30 21.20 52.66
N GLU A 96 6.53 21.87 53.53
CA GLU A 96 7.00 22.97 54.38
C GLU A 96 7.63 22.50 55.69
N VAL A 97 7.44 21.23 56.07
CA VAL A 97 7.95 20.65 57.32
C VAL A 97 9.47 20.56 57.34
N ALA A 98 10.09 20.93 58.46
CA ALA A 98 11.54 20.88 58.67
C ALA A 98 12.03 19.45 58.95
N LEU A 99 12.07 18.63 57.91
CA LEU A 99 12.58 17.25 57.93
C LEU A 99 14.03 17.19 58.47
N LYS A 100 14.27 16.31 59.44
CA LYS A 100 15.61 16.03 60.00
C LYS A 100 16.12 14.64 59.63
N GLN A 101 15.22 13.67 59.53
CA GLN A 101 15.54 12.28 59.21
C GLN A 101 14.38 11.64 58.46
N SER A 102 14.69 10.81 57.46
CA SER A 102 13.76 9.89 56.82
C SER A 102 14.46 8.56 56.58
N LEU A 103 14.03 7.52 57.29
CA LEU A 103 14.48 6.15 57.09
C LEU A 103 13.36 5.29 56.51
N VAL A 104 13.73 4.32 55.68
CA VAL A 104 12.88 3.20 55.25
C VAL A 104 13.63 1.90 55.57
N GLY A 105 13.06 1.10 56.46
CA GLY A 105 13.81 0.09 57.21
C GLY A 105 15.02 0.73 57.90
N SER A 106 16.20 0.16 57.68
CA SER A 106 17.47 0.67 58.22
C SER A 106 18.17 1.73 57.35
N ASN A 107 17.62 2.08 56.17
CA ASN A 107 18.30 2.88 55.15
C ASN A 107 17.75 4.30 55.08
N ALA A 108 18.62 5.28 54.80
CA ALA A 108 18.18 6.65 54.52
C ALA A 108 17.38 6.72 53.20
N ALA A 109 16.21 7.36 53.24
CA ALA A 109 15.28 7.42 52.13
C ALA A 109 15.14 8.84 51.59
N SER A 110 15.33 9.01 50.28
CA SER A 110 15.14 10.27 49.57
C SER A 110 13.65 10.53 49.32
N LEU A 111 13.11 11.59 49.93
CA LEU A 111 11.73 12.03 49.71
C LEU A 111 11.66 13.07 48.58
N VAL A 112 10.70 12.92 47.68
CA VAL A 112 10.46 13.79 46.52
C VAL A 112 9.37 14.79 46.85
N ARG A 113 9.51 16.06 46.42
CA ARG A 113 8.44 17.06 46.50
C ARG A 113 7.45 16.83 45.37
N HIS A 114 6.22 16.45 45.71
CA HIS A 114 5.13 16.24 44.75
C HIS A 114 3.82 16.77 45.32
N SER A 115 3.09 17.60 44.55
CA SER A 115 1.76 18.12 44.90
C SER A 115 1.65 18.73 46.30
N GLY A 116 2.67 19.50 46.72
CA GLY A 116 2.74 20.14 48.05
C GLY A 116 3.22 19.24 49.19
N MET A 117 3.45 17.95 48.94
CA MET A 117 3.88 16.96 49.95
C MET A 117 5.33 16.51 49.71
N LEU A 118 6.00 16.07 50.77
CA LEU A 118 7.09 15.11 50.72
C LEU A 118 6.49 13.72 50.49
N ALA A 119 6.89 13.06 49.42
CA ALA A 119 6.44 11.73 49.06
C ALA A 119 7.61 10.73 48.98
N LEU A 120 7.36 9.50 49.41
CA LEU A 120 8.28 8.37 49.26
C LEU A 120 7.97 7.62 47.96
N SER A 121 8.99 7.29 47.18
CA SER A 121 8.83 6.30 46.09
C SER A 121 8.85 4.90 46.68
N VAL A 122 7.83 4.11 46.39
CA VAL A 122 7.72 2.69 46.80
C VAL A 122 7.56 1.80 45.57
N SER A 123 7.90 0.52 45.73
CA SER A 123 7.62 -0.50 44.72
C SER A 123 6.51 -1.46 45.15
N GLN A 124 5.87 -2.10 44.18
CA GLN A 124 4.89 -3.16 44.44
C GLN A 124 5.49 -4.27 45.33
N ASP A 125 4.66 -4.79 46.24
CA ASP A 125 4.98 -5.81 47.25
C ASP A 125 6.07 -5.41 48.27
N GLN A 126 6.55 -4.15 48.24
CA GLN A 126 7.44 -3.63 49.26
C GLN A 126 6.73 -3.59 50.63
N THR A 127 7.30 -4.28 51.61
CA THR A 127 6.95 -4.15 53.03
C THR A 127 8.13 -3.52 53.76
N SER A 128 7.91 -2.44 54.50
CA SER A 128 8.99 -1.72 55.20
C SER A 128 8.48 -0.86 56.35
N ASP A 129 9.33 -0.64 57.35
CA ASP A 129 9.12 0.40 58.37
C ASP A 129 9.53 1.77 57.86
N VAL A 130 8.92 2.82 58.40
CA VAL A 130 9.19 4.22 58.10
C VAL A 130 9.44 4.93 59.43
N ASP A 131 10.64 5.48 59.62
CA ASP A 131 11.03 6.28 60.80
C ASP A 131 11.41 7.68 60.31
N ILE A 132 10.54 8.64 60.59
CA ILE A 132 10.69 10.03 60.16
C ILE A 132 10.87 10.91 61.40
N ARG A 133 11.86 11.79 61.36
CA ARG A 133 11.97 12.92 62.29
C ARG A 133 11.81 14.24 61.58
N TYR A 134 11.04 15.13 62.17
CA TYR A 134 10.86 16.48 61.69
C TYR A 134 10.63 17.46 62.84
N GLN A 135 10.78 18.75 62.56
CA GLN A 135 10.44 19.81 63.51
C GLN A 135 9.29 20.69 62.99
N VAL A 136 8.44 21.14 63.90
CA VAL A 136 7.35 22.10 63.67
C VAL A 136 7.41 23.22 64.71
N PRO A 137 7.12 24.49 64.33
CA PRO A 137 7.17 25.62 65.25
C PRO A 137 5.97 25.64 66.20
N VAL A 138 6.18 26.12 67.42
CA VAL A 138 5.11 26.36 68.40
C VAL A 138 4.52 27.74 68.20
N SER A 139 3.18 27.80 68.14
CA SER A 139 2.43 29.05 68.18
C SER A 139 2.22 29.46 69.64
N HIS A 140 3.04 30.40 70.11
CA HIS A 140 2.90 30.99 71.44
C HIS A 140 1.83 32.10 71.44
N SER A 141 0.96 32.09 72.45
CA SER A 141 -0.04 33.15 72.63
C SER A 141 -0.26 33.46 74.12
N PRO A 142 -0.81 34.64 74.47
CA PRO A 142 -1.26 34.94 75.84
C PRO A 142 -2.39 34.03 76.36
N ARG A 143 -2.90 33.09 75.54
CA ARG A 143 -3.93 32.10 75.87
C ARG A 143 -3.39 30.65 75.85
N GLY A 144 -2.07 30.49 75.87
CA GLY A 144 -1.37 29.21 75.85
C GLY A 144 -0.61 28.93 74.55
N ASN A 145 0.16 27.85 74.59
CA ASN A 145 1.02 27.37 73.51
C ASN A 145 0.26 26.33 72.68
N THR A 146 0.33 26.40 71.35
CA THR A 146 -0.33 25.44 70.44
C THR A 146 0.62 25.00 69.33
N VAL A 147 0.61 23.71 68.99
CA VAL A 147 1.36 23.15 67.85
C VAL A 147 0.45 22.27 67.01
N ILE A 148 0.69 22.23 65.69
CA ILE A 148 0.04 21.28 64.77
C ILE A 148 1.10 20.28 64.34
N LEU A 149 0.83 18.99 64.55
CA LEU A 149 1.69 17.86 64.18
C LEU A 149 1.13 17.19 62.92
N PRO A 150 1.79 17.28 61.75
CA PRO A 150 1.39 16.53 60.55
C PRO A 150 1.59 15.03 60.71
N MET A 151 0.57 14.25 60.38
CA MET A 151 0.52 12.80 60.60
C MET A 151 0.61 12.04 59.27
N LEU A 152 1.17 10.82 59.31
CA LEU A 152 1.03 9.87 58.22
C LEU A 152 -0.43 9.39 58.11
N PRO A 153 -0.91 9.01 56.90
CA PRO A 153 -2.27 8.52 56.65
C PRO A 153 -2.48 7.07 57.15
N THR A 154 -2.29 6.89 58.45
CA THR A 154 -2.43 5.61 59.17
C THR A 154 -3.86 5.42 59.70
N PRO A 155 -4.30 4.19 60.04
CA PRO A 155 -5.63 3.95 60.63
C PRO A 155 -5.84 4.64 62.00
N GLY A 156 -4.75 5.00 62.67
CA GLY A 156 -4.71 5.67 63.97
C GLY A 156 -3.28 5.68 64.51
N ALA A 157 -3.05 6.36 65.62
CA ALA A 157 -1.71 6.50 66.21
C ALA A 157 -1.75 6.57 67.75
N GLU A 158 -0.72 6.04 68.40
CA GLU A 158 -0.46 6.33 69.81
C GLU A 158 0.52 7.50 69.91
N LEU A 159 0.01 8.66 70.35
CA LEU A 159 0.78 9.89 70.46
C LEU A 159 1.21 10.13 71.91
N THR A 160 2.52 10.23 72.14
CA THR A 160 3.09 10.72 73.41
C THR A 160 3.67 12.12 73.20
N VAL A 161 3.24 13.09 74.00
CA VAL A 161 3.74 14.47 73.97
C VAL A 161 4.37 14.82 75.32
N SER A 162 5.58 15.36 75.33
CA SER A 162 6.18 15.98 76.51
C SER A 162 6.06 17.49 76.40
N ILE A 163 5.29 18.11 77.31
CA ILE A 163 5.13 19.57 77.45
C ILE A 163 6.05 20.13 78.56
N ASP A 164 6.07 21.45 78.71
CA ASP A 164 6.85 22.18 79.72
C ASP A 164 6.12 22.27 81.08
N ASP A 165 4.86 22.74 81.10
CA ASP A 165 3.98 22.75 82.27
C ASP A 165 2.48 22.53 81.97
N GLY A 166 1.68 22.43 83.02
CA GLY A 166 0.22 22.38 82.95
C GLY A 166 -0.38 21.06 82.44
N THR A 167 -1.50 21.15 81.72
CA THR A 167 -2.19 20.00 81.11
C THR A 167 -2.25 20.15 79.59
N ALA A 168 -2.05 19.05 78.87
CA ALA A 168 -2.23 19.01 77.43
C ALA A 168 -3.71 18.80 77.05
N GLU A 169 -4.15 19.51 76.03
CA GLU A 169 -5.27 19.10 75.17
C GLU A 169 -4.70 18.55 73.86
N ILE A 170 -5.25 17.43 73.37
CA ILE A 170 -4.85 16.79 72.12
C ILE A 170 -6.10 16.55 71.27
N TRP A 171 -6.05 16.88 69.97
CA TRP A 171 -7.19 16.72 69.08
C TRP A 171 -6.80 16.41 67.61
N PRO A 172 -7.45 15.45 66.94
CA PRO A 172 -8.45 14.52 67.48
C PRO A 172 -7.81 13.49 68.41
N ALA A 173 -8.52 13.11 69.47
CA ALA A 173 -8.12 12.05 70.40
C ALA A 173 -9.36 11.23 70.80
N ALA A 174 -9.26 9.91 70.73
CA ALA A 174 -10.26 8.98 71.24
C ALA A 174 -10.15 8.79 72.77
N SER A 175 -8.94 8.92 73.30
CA SER A 175 -8.63 8.96 74.73
C SER A 175 -7.40 9.84 74.97
N ILE A 176 -7.30 10.43 76.17
CA ILE A 176 -6.11 11.15 76.64
C ILE A 176 -5.85 10.81 78.10
N SER A 177 -4.58 10.73 78.48
CA SER A 177 -4.11 10.51 79.84
C SER A 177 -2.86 11.37 80.12
N MET A 178 -2.75 11.89 81.34
CA MET A 178 -1.61 12.72 81.78
C MET A 178 -0.77 11.97 82.82
N SER A 179 0.55 12.13 82.75
CA SER A 179 1.52 11.59 83.69
C SER A 179 2.62 12.63 83.95
N GLY A 180 2.38 13.54 84.90
CA GLY A 180 3.17 14.76 85.03
C GLY A 180 3.01 15.63 83.78
N THR A 181 4.12 16.09 83.21
CA THR A 181 4.16 16.87 81.95
C THR A 181 4.17 16.00 80.69
N VAL A 182 3.90 14.70 80.80
CA VAL A 182 3.77 13.79 79.64
C VAL A 182 2.32 13.43 79.42
N ALA A 183 1.80 13.79 78.24
CA ALA A 183 0.49 13.38 77.75
C ALA A 183 0.62 12.13 76.86
N ARG A 184 -0.32 11.19 76.98
CA ARG A 184 -0.52 10.11 76.00
C ARG A 184 -1.95 10.11 75.51
N ALA A 185 -2.14 10.06 74.20
CA ALA A 185 -3.44 10.02 73.56
C ALA A 185 -3.50 8.99 72.43
N SER A 186 -4.61 8.25 72.38
CA SER A 186 -4.94 7.41 71.23
C SER A 186 -5.65 8.27 70.20
N VAL A 187 -5.07 8.38 69.01
CA VAL A 187 -5.46 9.30 67.94
C VAL A 187 -6.12 8.51 66.80
N PRO A 188 -7.34 8.86 66.36
CA PRO A 188 -7.96 8.22 65.18
C PRO A 188 -7.27 8.66 63.88
N SER A 189 -7.50 7.94 62.78
CA SER A 189 -6.98 8.33 61.46
C SER A 189 -7.24 9.81 61.15
N THR A 190 -6.16 10.56 60.94
CA THR A 190 -6.16 12.01 60.71
C THR A 190 -4.90 12.41 59.95
N SER A 191 -4.97 13.51 59.18
CA SER A 191 -3.82 14.12 58.50
C SER A 191 -2.99 15.02 59.43
N ALA A 192 -3.56 15.45 60.56
CA ALA A 192 -2.92 16.33 61.54
C ALA A 192 -3.48 16.12 62.96
N VAL A 193 -2.67 16.42 63.97
CA VAL A 193 -3.09 16.55 65.38
C VAL A 193 -2.72 17.94 65.90
N ALA A 194 -3.67 18.63 66.50
CA ALA A 194 -3.42 19.81 67.31
C ALA A 194 -3.09 19.40 68.75
N VAL A 195 -2.07 20.02 69.34
CA VAL A 195 -1.73 19.88 70.77
C VAL A 195 -1.60 21.26 71.39
N ARG A 196 -2.19 21.46 72.57
CA ARG A 196 -2.23 22.75 73.28
C ARG A 196 -1.93 22.60 74.78
N TRP A 197 -1.22 23.55 75.37
CA TRP A 197 -0.88 23.59 76.80
C TRP A 197 -0.69 25.04 77.30
N GLY A 198 -0.39 25.24 78.60
CA GLY A 198 -0.15 26.56 79.19
C GLY A 198 -1.36 27.51 79.21
N ILE A 199 -2.58 26.98 79.33
CA ILE A 199 -3.83 27.71 79.04
C ILE A 199 -4.32 28.55 80.24
N GLY A 200 -4.15 29.87 80.20
CA GLY A 200 -4.66 30.79 81.25
C GLY A 200 -6.19 30.93 81.29
N ASP A 201 -6.75 31.14 82.49
CA ASP A 201 -8.19 31.23 82.76
C ASP A 201 -8.83 32.57 82.37
N GLY A 202 -10.12 32.53 82.03
CA GLY A 202 -10.94 33.69 81.68
C GLY A 202 -12.42 33.32 81.51
N ASP A 203 -13.31 34.30 81.63
CA ASP A 203 -14.74 34.09 81.93
C ASP A 203 -15.54 33.31 80.86
N ALA A 204 -15.08 33.32 79.61
CA ALA A 204 -15.63 32.51 78.53
C ALA A 204 -14.55 32.11 77.52
N ARG A 205 -14.59 30.86 77.06
CA ARG A 205 -13.54 30.24 76.24
C ARG A 205 -14.17 29.48 75.08
N VAL A 206 -13.97 29.93 73.84
CA VAL A 206 -14.25 29.09 72.66
C VAL A 206 -13.28 27.92 72.72
N ARG A 207 -13.83 26.69 72.79
CA ARG A 207 -13.09 25.44 72.95
C ARG A 207 -12.81 24.78 71.61
N ARG A 208 -13.74 24.93 70.66
CA ARG A 208 -13.69 24.39 69.29
C ARG A 208 -14.57 25.23 68.38
N LEU A 209 -14.12 25.35 67.13
CA LEU A 209 -14.90 25.86 66.00
C LEU A 209 -14.89 24.79 64.91
N ASP A 210 -16.07 24.41 64.42
CA ASP A 210 -16.25 23.43 63.34
C ASP A 210 -17.07 24.08 62.22
N TYR A 211 -16.44 24.31 61.07
CA TYR A 211 -17.11 24.83 59.88
C TYR A 211 -17.43 23.70 58.91
N LYS A 212 -18.71 23.57 58.54
CA LYS A 212 -19.17 22.72 57.44
C LYS A 212 -19.68 23.59 56.31
N LEU A 213 -19.12 23.41 55.12
CA LEU A 213 -19.39 24.23 53.95
C LEU A 213 -19.97 23.38 52.81
N SER A 214 -21.02 23.89 52.18
CA SER A 214 -21.59 23.32 50.95
C SER A 214 -21.44 24.32 49.81
N VAL A 215 -20.56 24.01 48.86
CA VAL A 215 -20.29 24.86 47.69
C VAL A 215 -21.15 24.39 46.51
N ASP A 216 -22.24 25.11 46.26
CA ASP A 216 -22.84 25.19 44.93
C ASP A 216 -21.94 26.07 44.05
N THR A 217 -21.32 25.48 43.03
CA THR A 217 -20.41 26.19 42.11
C THR A 217 -21.12 27.23 41.23
N THR A 218 -22.46 27.26 41.21
CA THR A 218 -23.28 28.26 40.51
C THR A 218 -23.71 29.43 41.40
N SER A 219 -23.48 29.35 42.71
CA SER A 219 -23.82 30.40 43.69
C SER A 219 -22.69 31.41 43.88
N GLU A 220 -23.03 32.67 44.12
CA GLU A 220 -22.07 33.74 44.47
C GLU A 220 -21.58 33.66 45.93
N GLY A 221 -22.30 32.91 46.79
CA GLY A 221 -21.94 32.70 48.19
C GLY A 221 -22.15 31.26 48.66
N VAL A 222 -21.33 30.82 49.61
CA VAL A 222 -21.28 29.44 50.12
C VAL A 222 -22.10 29.34 51.40
N ASP A 223 -22.92 28.29 51.53
CA ASP A 223 -23.65 28.03 52.78
C ASP A 223 -22.72 27.36 53.79
N VAL A 224 -22.57 27.99 54.97
CA VAL A 224 -21.60 27.63 56.00
C VAL A 224 -22.29 27.45 57.35
N ALA A 225 -22.36 26.22 57.83
CA ALA A 225 -22.79 25.91 59.20
C ALA A 225 -21.56 25.93 60.14
N ALA A 226 -21.58 26.82 61.12
CA ALA A 226 -20.49 27.04 62.06
C ALA A 226 -20.91 26.62 63.48
N THR A 227 -20.27 25.60 64.04
CA THR A 227 -20.53 25.15 65.43
C THR A 227 -19.42 25.64 66.35
N PHE A 228 -19.79 26.47 67.33
CA PHE A 228 -18.93 26.97 68.40
C PHE A 228 -19.21 26.18 69.67
N GLU A 229 -18.25 25.40 70.13
CA GLU A 229 -18.25 24.90 71.51
C GLU A 229 -17.65 25.97 72.42
N VAL A 230 -18.36 26.38 73.47
CA VAL A 230 -17.92 27.45 74.38
C VAL A 230 -18.07 26.98 75.83
N ASP A 231 -17.00 27.07 76.61
CA ASP A 231 -17.05 26.88 78.05
C ASP A 231 -17.16 28.25 78.74
N VAL A 232 -18.22 28.44 79.54
CA VAL A 232 -18.52 29.67 80.28
C VAL A 232 -18.29 29.44 81.77
N VAL A 233 -17.58 30.37 82.41
CA VAL A 233 -17.25 30.36 83.85
C VAL A 233 -18.17 31.29 84.64
N GLY A 234 -18.61 32.40 84.04
CA GLY A 234 -19.52 33.39 84.63
C GLY A 234 -21.01 32.99 84.60
N GLN A 235 -21.88 33.97 84.87
CA GLN A 235 -23.33 33.81 84.64
C GLN A 235 -23.72 34.06 83.18
N ASP A 236 -22.94 34.85 82.46
CA ASP A 236 -23.18 35.27 81.09
C ASP A 236 -21.86 35.52 80.34
N ALA A 237 -21.91 35.39 79.02
CA ALA A 237 -20.74 35.43 78.15
C ALA A 237 -21.08 35.95 76.75
N MET A 238 -20.25 36.86 76.23
CA MET A 238 -20.34 37.36 74.86
C MET A 238 -19.47 36.55 73.92
N VAL A 239 -20.08 35.84 72.98
CA VAL A 239 -19.40 34.97 72.00
C VAL A 239 -19.39 35.64 70.63
N ARG A 240 -18.18 35.87 70.07
CA ARG A 240 -17.95 36.47 68.74
C ARG A 240 -18.06 35.40 67.66
N LEU A 241 -18.95 35.61 66.68
CA LEU A 241 -19.30 34.61 65.66
C LEU A 241 -18.66 34.89 64.30
N ALA A 242 -18.93 36.06 63.71
CA ALA A 242 -18.45 36.46 62.39
C ALA A 242 -18.40 38.00 62.27
N LYS A 243 -17.69 38.55 61.27
CA LYS A 243 -17.79 39.98 60.95
C LYS A 243 -19.20 40.35 60.51
N ASP A 244 -19.60 41.60 60.74
CA ASP A 244 -20.82 42.21 60.21
C ASP A 244 -20.89 42.23 58.67
N SER A 245 -19.73 42.14 57.99
CA SER A 245 -19.62 41.97 56.54
C SER A 245 -20.00 40.58 56.02
N VAL A 246 -20.30 39.59 56.89
CA VAL A 246 -20.74 38.25 56.49
C VAL A 246 -22.23 38.08 56.77
N PRO A 247 -23.07 37.78 55.76
CA PRO A 247 -24.47 37.48 55.97
C PRO A 247 -24.66 36.35 56.98
N LEU A 248 -25.26 36.67 58.14
CA LEU A 248 -25.65 35.74 59.18
C LEU A 248 -27.16 35.49 59.08
N VAL A 249 -27.53 34.23 58.85
CA VAL A 249 -28.91 33.79 58.56
C VAL A 249 -29.66 33.43 59.85
N GLU A 250 -29.03 32.63 60.72
CA GLU A 250 -29.61 32.15 61.98
C GLU A 250 -28.50 31.86 62.99
N VAL A 251 -28.82 31.97 64.29
CA VAL A 251 -27.99 31.51 65.40
C VAL A 251 -28.87 30.79 66.41
N ASP A 252 -28.49 29.58 66.82
CA ASP A 252 -29.21 28.78 67.81
C ASP A 252 -28.27 28.20 68.88
N GLU A 253 -28.82 27.89 70.05
CA GLU A 253 -28.28 26.83 70.90
C GLU A 253 -29.31 25.71 71.05
N LYS A 254 -28.93 24.49 70.68
CA LYS A 254 -29.73 23.25 70.85
C LYS A 254 -31.13 23.37 70.21
N GLY A 255 -31.24 24.03 69.07
CA GLY A 255 -32.47 24.28 68.32
C GLY A 255 -33.32 25.44 68.87
N LYS A 256 -32.75 26.31 69.71
CA LYS A 256 -33.43 27.53 70.20
C LYS A 256 -32.72 28.76 69.65
N PRO A 257 -33.39 29.62 68.86
CA PRO A 257 -32.79 30.84 68.35
C PRO A 257 -32.27 31.75 69.47
N LEU A 258 -31.07 32.31 69.28
CA LEU A 258 -30.44 33.25 70.21
C LEU A 258 -30.42 34.67 69.64
N SER A 259 -30.49 35.67 70.51
CA SER A 259 -30.43 37.08 70.10
C SER A 259 -28.99 37.49 69.77
N VAL A 260 -28.77 37.89 68.52
CA VAL A 260 -27.49 38.40 68.03
C VAL A 260 -27.48 39.92 68.10
N MET A 261 -26.35 40.50 68.47
CA MET A 261 -26.07 41.94 68.36
C MET A 261 -24.80 42.19 67.56
N VAL A 262 -24.68 43.36 66.92
CA VAL A 262 -23.43 43.77 66.27
C VAL A 262 -22.68 44.71 67.21
N GLN A 263 -21.44 44.37 67.53
CA GLN A 263 -20.53 45.19 68.32
C GLN A 263 -19.11 45.12 67.72
N ASP A 264 -18.41 46.24 67.68
CA ASP A 264 -17.01 46.35 67.21
C ASP A 264 -16.73 45.76 65.81
N GLY A 265 -17.74 45.74 64.93
CA GLY A 265 -17.68 45.16 63.58
C GLY A 265 -17.98 43.65 63.50
N TRP A 266 -18.54 43.06 64.55
CA TRP A 266 -18.78 41.62 64.64
C TRP A 266 -20.16 41.29 65.20
N HIS A 267 -20.78 40.25 64.62
CA HIS A 267 -21.89 39.52 65.20
C HIS A 267 -21.45 38.83 66.49
N HIS A 268 -22.09 39.18 67.59
CA HIS A 268 -21.93 38.57 68.90
C HIS A 268 -23.26 38.00 69.40
N VAL A 269 -23.20 36.92 70.17
CA VAL A 269 -24.35 36.33 70.85
C VAL A 269 -24.08 36.25 72.36
N LEU A 270 -25.12 36.52 73.15
CA LEU A 270 -25.07 36.35 74.60
C LEU A 270 -25.44 34.90 74.97
N VAL A 271 -24.50 34.21 75.59
CA VAL A 271 -24.66 32.85 76.15
C VAL A 271 -24.82 32.98 77.66
N THR A 272 -25.77 32.25 78.27
CA THR A 272 -26.12 32.39 79.70
C THR A 272 -26.11 31.06 80.45
N GLY A 273 -25.51 31.08 81.63
CA GLY A 273 -25.23 29.93 82.49
C GLY A 273 -23.73 29.55 82.48
N PRO A 274 -23.18 29.07 83.61
CA PRO A 274 -21.86 28.45 83.64
C PRO A 274 -21.93 27.01 83.11
N GLY A 275 -20.90 26.59 82.37
CA GLY A 275 -20.78 25.25 81.78
C GLY A 275 -20.49 25.28 80.28
N ARG A 276 -20.72 24.14 79.61
CA ARG A 276 -20.44 23.97 78.18
C ARG A 276 -21.68 24.20 77.32
N HIS A 277 -21.58 25.22 76.47
CA HIS A 277 -22.58 25.61 75.49
C HIS A 277 -22.16 25.19 74.09
N VAL A 278 -23.16 25.00 73.22
CA VAL A 278 -22.95 24.67 71.80
C VAL A 278 -23.85 25.57 70.99
N VAL A 279 -23.24 26.59 70.37
CA VAL A 279 -23.92 27.56 69.51
C VAL A 279 -23.69 27.15 68.06
N THR A 280 -24.77 27.04 67.27
CA THR A 280 -24.69 26.95 65.82
C THR A 280 -24.97 28.31 65.21
N ALA A 281 -24.23 28.69 64.17
CA ALA A 281 -24.50 29.86 63.36
C ALA A 281 -24.49 29.48 61.87
N THR A 282 -25.53 29.88 61.14
CA THR A 282 -25.64 29.67 59.69
C THR A 282 -25.21 30.96 58.98
N LEU A 283 -24.09 30.89 58.26
CA LEU A 283 -23.45 32.02 57.58
C LEU A 283 -23.48 31.80 56.06
N ARG A 284 -23.52 32.88 55.27
CA ARG A 284 -23.39 32.82 53.80
C ARG A 284 -22.35 33.81 53.25
N PRO A 285 -21.04 33.60 53.51
CA PRO A 285 -19.96 34.40 52.93
C PRO A 285 -19.90 34.30 51.40
N ALA A 286 -19.50 35.40 50.76
CA ALA A 286 -19.33 35.50 49.31
C ALA A 286 -17.98 34.93 48.84
N VAL A 287 -17.93 34.39 47.61
CA VAL A 287 -16.72 33.81 47.02
C VAL A 287 -15.94 34.86 46.22
N ASP A 288 -14.68 35.10 46.57
CA ASP A 288 -13.77 35.88 45.72
C ASP A 288 -13.32 35.02 44.54
N ARG A 289 -13.66 35.45 43.33
CA ARG A 289 -13.23 34.87 42.05
C ARG A 289 -12.31 35.82 41.26
N SER A 290 -11.96 36.98 41.81
CA SER A 290 -11.28 38.08 41.10
C SER A 290 -9.80 37.80 40.79
N GLN A 291 -9.16 36.92 41.56
CA GLN A 291 -7.73 36.57 41.42
C GLN A 291 -7.51 35.17 40.80
N GLY A 292 -8.50 34.63 40.09
CA GLY A 292 -8.40 33.35 39.37
C GLY A 292 -9.16 32.21 40.05
N GLN A 293 -8.48 31.39 40.87
CA GLN A 293 -9.15 30.29 41.57
C GLN A 293 -10.11 30.80 42.65
N PRO A 294 -11.34 30.25 42.75
CA PRO A 294 -12.29 30.62 43.79
C PRO A 294 -11.73 30.50 45.21
N ARG A 295 -11.90 31.56 46.00
CA ARG A 295 -11.39 31.69 47.37
C ARG A 295 -12.48 32.21 48.30
N LEU A 296 -12.52 31.66 49.52
CA LEU A 296 -13.45 32.04 50.58
C LEU A 296 -12.68 32.51 51.82
N GLU A 297 -13.12 33.60 52.44
CA GLU A 297 -12.61 34.09 53.73
C GLU A 297 -13.50 33.56 54.86
N LEU A 298 -12.90 32.82 55.81
CA LEU A 298 -13.52 32.35 57.04
C LEU A 298 -12.88 33.03 58.24
N PHE A 299 -13.71 33.50 59.16
CA PHE A 299 -13.26 34.23 60.35
C PHE A 299 -13.07 33.29 61.53
N GLY A 300 -11.84 32.83 61.75
CA GLY A 300 -11.54 32.05 62.95
C GLY A 300 -11.78 32.88 64.21
N GLY A 301 -12.80 32.52 64.99
CA GLY A 301 -13.21 33.20 66.22
C GLY A 301 -12.24 33.01 67.40
N VAL A 302 -10.93 33.19 67.16
CA VAL A 302 -9.80 32.89 68.06
C VAL A 302 -9.94 31.52 68.74
N SER A 303 -10.43 30.53 67.99
CA SER A 303 -10.60 29.16 68.47
C SER A 303 -9.25 28.45 68.58
N PRO A 304 -8.98 27.71 69.66
CA PRO A 304 -7.79 26.88 69.82
C PRO A 304 -7.59 25.88 68.68
N ILE A 305 -8.70 25.36 68.16
CA ILE A 305 -8.75 24.42 67.04
C ILE A 305 -9.89 24.86 66.14
N THR A 306 -9.60 25.09 64.85
CA THR A 306 -10.64 25.29 63.84
C THR A 306 -10.62 24.10 62.89
N ARG A 307 -11.70 23.30 62.91
CA ARG A 307 -11.93 22.26 61.90
C ARG A 307 -12.70 22.88 60.74
N VAL A 308 -12.33 22.54 59.52
CA VAL A 308 -13.06 22.92 58.31
C VAL A 308 -13.34 21.68 57.47
N GLU A 309 -14.59 21.50 57.05
CA GLU A 309 -15.08 20.44 56.18
C GLU A 309 -15.78 21.08 54.97
N LEU A 310 -15.13 21.04 53.81
CA LEU A 310 -15.62 21.56 52.54
C LEU A 310 -16.21 20.42 51.71
N THR A 311 -17.42 20.59 51.18
CA THR A 311 -17.97 19.74 50.12
C THR A 311 -18.23 20.59 48.87
N VAL A 312 -17.69 20.18 47.72
CA VAL A 312 -17.75 20.92 46.46
C VAL A 312 -18.00 19.97 45.27
N GLY A 313 -18.79 20.43 44.29
CA GLY A 313 -19.10 19.67 43.07
C GLY A 313 -17.94 19.63 42.07
N GLY A 314 -17.76 18.48 41.42
CA GLY A 314 -16.63 18.13 40.56
C GLY A 314 -15.43 17.59 41.34
N VAL A 315 -14.49 16.92 40.64
CA VAL A 315 -13.20 16.51 41.21
C VAL A 315 -12.30 17.75 41.39
N ARG A 316 -12.11 18.22 42.62
CA ARG A 316 -11.37 19.45 42.93
C ARG A 316 -10.11 19.19 43.76
N THR A 317 -9.17 20.12 43.71
CA THR A 317 -8.06 20.23 44.66
C THR A 317 -8.37 21.38 45.60
N VAL A 318 -8.21 21.16 46.91
CA VAL A 318 -8.55 22.14 47.95
C VAL A 318 -7.30 22.54 48.73
N HIS A 319 -7.10 23.84 48.89
CA HIS A 319 -5.97 24.44 49.60
C HIS A 319 -6.48 25.37 50.71
N PHE A 320 -5.69 25.49 51.77
CA PHE A 320 -5.99 26.35 52.91
C PHE A 320 -4.84 27.34 53.13
N THR A 321 -5.16 28.49 53.73
CA THR A 321 -4.16 29.43 54.26
C THR A 321 -4.55 29.81 55.69
N PRO A 322 -3.66 29.61 56.70
CA PRO A 322 -2.32 29.01 56.60
C PRO A 322 -2.34 27.56 56.06
N PRO A 323 -1.26 27.11 55.39
CA PRO A 323 -1.20 25.77 54.81
C PRO A 323 -1.18 24.70 55.91
N VAL A 324 -1.98 23.66 55.72
CA VAL A 324 -2.17 22.55 56.68
C VAL A 324 -2.45 21.23 55.94
N PRO A 325 -2.21 20.06 56.56
CA PRO A 325 -2.52 18.76 55.96
C PRO A 325 -4.03 18.56 55.72
N VAL A 326 -4.43 18.42 54.46
CA VAL A 326 -5.83 18.22 54.06
C VAL A 326 -6.09 16.73 53.79
N SER A 327 -7.06 16.14 54.48
CA SER A 327 -7.63 14.85 54.06
C SER A 327 -8.69 15.10 53.00
N THR A 328 -8.65 14.40 51.86
CA THR A 328 -9.59 14.60 50.75
C THR A 328 -10.13 13.27 50.25
N GLU A 329 -11.46 13.15 50.27
CA GLU A 329 -12.23 12.06 49.69
C GLU A 329 -12.91 12.57 48.41
N THR A 330 -13.13 11.70 47.43
CA THR A 330 -13.95 12.03 46.25
C THR A 330 -14.90 10.87 45.96
N GLN A 331 -16.17 11.19 45.73
CA GLN A 331 -17.23 10.21 45.48
C GLN A 331 -17.93 10.52 44.16
N GLY A 332 -18.17 9.49 43.33
CA GLY A 332 -18.70 9.65 41.98
C GLY A 332 -17.64 9.89 40.90
N GLU A 333 -18.05 9.92 39.64
CA GLU A 333 -17.20 10.12 38.47
C GLU A 333 -17.71 11.28 37.59
N GLY A 334 -16.80 11.87 36.80
CA GLY A 334 -17.12 12.96 35.87
C GLY A 334 -17.69 14.20 36.57
N ASP A 335 -18.63 14.87 35.90
CA ASP A 335 -19.26 16.11 36.40
C ASP A 335 -20.20 15.89 37.58
N GLN A 336 -20.56 14.63 37.89
CA GLN A 336 -21.32 14.25 39.09
C GLN A 336 -20.43 13.81 40.26
N ALA A 337 -19.10 13.86 40.11
CA ALA A 337 -18.20 13.67 41.23
C ALA A 337 -18.39 14.79 42.28
N THR A 338 -18.15 14.46 43.55
CA THR A 338 -18.09 15.42 44.66
C THR A 338 -16.80 15.23 45.43
N THR A 339 -16.08 16.33 45.67
CA THR A 339 -14.89 16.33 46.50
C THR A 339 -15.24 16.83 47.90
N ARG A 340 -14.85 16.05 48.91
CA ARG A 340 -15.01 16.35 50.33
C ARG A 340 -13.63 16.47 50.96
N SER A 341 -13.27 17.65 51.45
CA SER A 341 -11.97 17.95 52.04
C SER A 341 -12.10 18.40 53.50
N VAL A 342 -11.30 17.81 54.38
CA VAL A 342 -11.28 18.09 55.82
C VAL A 342 -9.88 18.52 56.24
N ALA A 343 -9.80 19.64 56.98
CA ALA A 343 -8.56 20.19 57.52
C ALA A 343 -8.73 20.63 58.98
N PHE A 344 -7.61 20.65 59.71
CA PHE A 344 -7.49 21.24 61.04
C PHE A 344 -6.49 22.40 60.99
N LEU A 345 -6.91 23.57 61.47
CA LEU A 345 -6.16 24.82 61.37
C LEU A 345 -5.70 25.32 62.76
N PRO A 346 -4.51 25.93 62.84
CA PRO A 346 -4.02 26.56 64.06
C PRO A 346 -4.86 27.80 64.44
N PRO A 347 -4.73 28.32 65.67
CA PRO A 347 -5.37 29.56 66.10
C PRO A 347 -5.07 30.73 65.15
N SER A 348 -6.06 31.09 64.33
CA SER A 348 -5.93 32.07 63.24
C SER A 348 -7.18 32.96 63.24
N GLU A 349 -7.03 34.29 63.17
CA GLU A 349 -8.19 35.19 63.02
C GLU A 349 -8.81 35.14 61.62
N LEU A 350 -7.98 34.78 60.63
CA LEU A 350 -8.32 34.66 59.22
C LEU A 350 -7.90 33.28 58.72
N VAL A 351 -8.83 32.59 58.08
CA VAL A 351 -8.63 31.33 57.37
C VAL A 351 -9.11 31.55 55.95
N PHE A 352 -8.30 31.17 54.96
CA PHE A 352 -8.76 31.13 53.57
C PHE A 352 -8.90 29.69 53.11
N VAL A 353 -9.97 29.42 52.35
CA VAL A 353 -10.21 28.15 51.66
C VAL A 353 -10.25 28.45 50.17
N GLN A 354 -9.47 27.74 49.37
CA GLN A 354 -9.39 27.93 47.92
C GLN A 354 -9.55 26.57 47.23
N TRP A 355 -10.29 26.51 46.13
CA TRP A 355 -10.45 25.28 45.36
C TRP A 355 -10.17 25.50 43.87
N THR A 356 -9.74 24.45 43.18
CA THR A 356 -9.67 24.47 41.72
C THR A 356 -11.08 24.45 41.12
N GLU A 357 -11.33 25.25 40.09
CA GLU A 357 -12.45 25.06 39.18
C GLU A 357 -11.91 24.82 37.78
N SER A 358 -12.41 23.76 37.13
CA SER A 358 -12.08 23.42 35.75
C SER A 358 -12.78 24.38 34.80
N GLN A 359 -12.16 25.53 34.53
CA GLN A 359 -12.47 26.24 33.30
C GLN A 359 -12.00 25.38 32.12
N ALA A 360 -12.78 25.35 31.04
CA ALA A 360 -12.22 24.96 29.75
C ALA A 360 -11.03 25.89 29.46
N PRO A 361 -9.89 25.39 28.94
CA PRO A 361 -8.82 26.29 28.52
C PRO A 361 -9.41 27.30 27.54
N PRO A 362 -9.17 28.61 27.71
CA PRO A 362 -9.67 29.60 26.77
C PRO A 362 -9.14 29.21 25.39
N GLU A 363 -10.04 29.08 24.40
CA GLU A 363 -9.66 28.63 23.07
C GLU A 363 -8.47 29.47 22.59
N GLU A 364 -7.37 28.80 22.25
CA GLU A 364 -6.29 29.45 21.52
C GLU A 364 -6.81 29.74 20.12
N MET A 365 -7.54 30.85 19.99
CA MET A 365 -8.18 31.29 18.75
C MET A 365 -7.23 31.06 17.60
N VAL A 366 -7.56 30.09 16.76
CA VAL A 366 -6.65 29.63 15.72
C VAL A 366 -6.52 30.77 14.72
N ARG A 367 -5.30 31.28 14.54
CA ARG A 367 -5.03 32.43 13.67
C ARG A 367 -4.19 31.97 12.51
N PHE A 368 -4.73 32.10 11.32
CA PHE A 368 -4.02 31.89 10.08
C PHE A 368 -4.15 33.10 9.15
N ASN A 369 -3.11 33.39 8.38
CA ASN A 369 -3.21 34.25 7.20
C ASN A 369 -3.59 33.40 5.98
N THR A 370 -4.12 34.03 4.92
CA THR A 370 -4.39 33.38 3.63
C THR A 370 -3.98 34.24 2.45
N GLU A 371 -3.18 33.69 1.54
CA GLU A 371 -2.98 34.21 0.19
C GLU A 371 -3.77 33.38 -0.83
N THR A 372 -4.66 34.01 -1.58
CA THR A 372 -5.55 33.34 -2.54
C THR A 372 -5.17 33.70 -3.99
N PHE A 373 -4.82 32.70 -4.79
CA PHE A 373 -4.47 32.88 -6.20
C PHE A 373 -5.53 32.18 -7.06
N GLN A 374 -6.41 32.97 -7.69
CA GLN A 374 -7.53 32.45 -8.47
C GLN A 374 -7.31 32.69 -9.96
N PHE A 375 -7.36 31.62 -10.74
CA PHE A 375 -7.13 31.59 -12.18
C PHE A 375 -8.46 31.31 -12.88
N VAL A 376 -8.97 32.28 -13.65
CA VAL A 376 -10.34 32.28 -14.20
C VAL A 376 -10.31 32.37 -15.71
N ALA A 377 -10.71 31.30 -16.40
CA ALA A 377 -10.80 31.23 -17.85
C ALA A 377 -12.25 31.36 -18.33
N LEU A 378 -12.48 32.15 -19.38
CA LEU A 378 -13.79 32.32 -20.01
C LEU A 378 -13.90 31.49 -21.28
N GLN A 379 -14.95 30.67 -21.37
CA GLN A 379 -15.34 29.94 -22.58
C GLN A 379 -16.79 30.28 -22.94
N GLU A 380 -17.30 29.77 -24.07
CA GLU A 380 -18.56 30.22 -24.66
C GLU A 380 -19.81 29.79 -23.84
N GLY A 381 -20.12 30.53 -22.78
CA GLY A 381 -21.23 30.26 -21.86
C GLY A 381 -20.84 29.54 -20.55
N VAL A 382 -19.55 29.33 -20.30
CA VAL A 382 -19.03 28.78 -19.04
C VAL A 382 -17.76 29.51 -18.61
N VAL A 383 -17.64 29.79 -17.32
CA VAL A 383 -16.38 30.17 -16.66
C VAL A 383 -15.84 28.97 -15.91
N ARG A 384 -14.54 28.73 -16.06
CA ARG A 384 -13.78 27.78 -15.25
C ARG A 384 -12.88 28.57 -14.32
N ALA A 385 -12.82 28.19 -13.05
CA ALA A 385 -11.86 28.77 -12.12
C ALA A 385 -11.14 27.71 -11.30
N LYS A 386 -9.81 27.80 -11.28
CA LYS A 386 -8.93 27.09 -10.37
C LYS A 386 -8.42 28.06 -9.31
N THR A 387 -8.47 27.68 -8.04
CA THR A 387 -8.08 28.53 -6.91
C THR A 387 -7.05 27.82 -6.05
N GLU A 388 -5.88 28.42 -5.87
CA GLU A 388 -4.84 27.96 -4.95
C GLU A 388 -4.83 28.87 -3.72
N ILE A 389 -5.20 28.33 -2.55
CA ILE A 389 -5.22 29.04 -1.27
C ILE A 389 -4.03 28.57 -0.44
N ARG A 390 -3.14 29.49 -0.08
CA ARG A 390 -2.03 29.24 0.85
C ARG A 390 -2.41 29.74 2.23
N TYR A 391 -2.59 28.81 3.17
CA TYR A 391 -2.79 29.10 4.59
C TYR A 391 -1.43 29.17 5.31
N GLU A 392 -1.30 30.10 6.25
CA GLU A 392 -0.16 30.21 7.17
C GLU A 392 -0.69 30.28 8.61
N VAL A 393 -0.62 29.17 9.35
CA VAL A 393 -1.06 29.07 10.74
C VAL A 393 -0.03 29.73 11.66
N ILE A 394 -0.42 30.86 12.25
CA ILE A 394 0.39 31.74 13.12
C ILE A 394 0.32 31.30 14.58
N ARG A 395 -0.85 30.82 15.03
CA ARG A 395 -1.11 30.33 16.39
C ARG A 395 -2.25 29.32 16.39
N GLY A 396 -2.15 28.34 17.30
CA GLY A 396 -3.08 27.23 17.39
C GLY A 396 -2.82 26.22 16.27
N LYS A 397 -3.78 25.32 16.06
CA LYS A 397 -3.75 24.26 15.05
C LYS A 397 -5.05 24.25 14.28
N VAL A 398 -4.98 24.04 12.97
CA VAL A 398 -6.20 23.87 12.16
C VAL A 398 -6.41 22.39 11.87
N ARG A 399 -7.65 21.89 12.00
CA ARG A 399 -8.08 20.60 11.42
C ARG A 399 -9.20 20.76 10.39
N GLU A 400 -9.92 21.89 10.40
CA GLU A 400 -11.04 22.15 9.52
C GLU A 400 -10.84 23.49 8.81
N LEU A 401 -10.93 23.49 7.48
CA LEU A 401 -10.81 24.67 6.64
C LEU A 401 -12.18 25.00 6.04
N VAL A 402 -12.63 26.24 6.16
CA VAL A 402 -13.93 26.67 5.62
C VAL A 402 -13.70 27.73 4.54
N VAL A 403 -14.29 27.51 3.37
CA VAL A 403 -14.18 28.40 2.20
C VAL A 403 -15.59 28.74 1.71
N GLN A 404 -15.93 30.01 1.66
CA GLN A 404 -17.16 30.52 1.06
C GLN A 404 -17.14 30.29 -0.46
N VAL A 405 -18.28 29.82 -0.98
CA VAL A 405 -18.49 29.44 -2.39
C VAL A 405 -19.72 30.20 -2.92
N PRO A 406 -19.66 30.92 -4.05
CA PRO A 406 -20.83 31.61 -4.62
C PRO A 406 -21.99 30.66 -4.94
N GLU A 407 -23.23 31.14 -5.06
CA GLU A 407 -24.38 30.22 -5.21
C GLU A 407 -24.43 29.51 -6.58
N ASP A 408 -24.19 30.22 -7.68
CA ASP A 408 -24.35 29.73 -9.06
C ASP A 408 -23.17 28.88 -9.60
N VAL A 409 -22.38 28.24 -8.73
CA VAL A 409 -21.19 27.47 -9.12
C VAL A 409 -21.23 26.00 -8.71
N VAL A 410 -20.60 25.17 -9.54
CA VAL A 410 -20.34 23.74 -9.29
C VAL A 410 -18.89 23.57 -8.90
N LEU A 411 -18.62 23.40 -7.60
CA LEU A 411 -17.33 22.96 -7.08
C LEU A 411 -17.16 21.47 -7.39
N TYR A 412 -16.24 21.11 -8.29
CA TYR A 412 -16.08 19.74 -8.78
C TYR A 412 -14.78 19.07 -8.33
N ARG A 413 -13.79 19.85 -7.85
CA ARG A 413 -12.53 19.34 -7.30
C ARG A 413 -12.12 20.10 -6.04
N VAL A 414 -11.66 19.36 -5.04
CA VAL A 414 -10.93 19.88 -3.87
C VAL A 414 -9.72 18.97 -3.68
N ALA A 415 -8.53 19.55 -3.51
CA ALA A 415 -7.27 18.81 -3.35
C ALA A 415 -6.30 19.55 -2.42
N GLY A 416 -5.57 18.80 -1.61
CA GLY A 416 -4.62 19.28 -0.61
C GLY A 416 -4.02 18.09 0.14
N ASP A 417 -2.96 18.29 0.92
CA ASP A 417 -2.40 17.19 1.71
C ASP A 417 -3.38 16.75 2.81
N SER A 418 -3.42 15.45 3.10
CA SER A 418 -4.09 14.86 4.26
C SER A 418 -5.57 15.26 4.45
N ILE A 419 -6.30 15.55 3.37
CA ILE A 419 -7.77 15.72 3.41
C ILE A 419 -8.43 14.38 3.74
N GLU A 420 -9.36 14.38 4.70
CA GLU A 420 -10.14 13.23 5.14
C GLU A 420 -11.54 13.22 4.51
N ASP A 421 -12.21 14.38 4.46
CA ASP A 421 -13.53 14.57 3.85
C ASP A 421 -13.72 16.05 3.45
N TRP A 422 -14.64 16.34 2.53
CA TRP A 422 -15.10 17.71 2.25
C TRP A 422 -16.57 17.74 1.86
N ARG A 423 -17.31 18.74 2.35
CA ARG A 423 -18.76 18.85 2.11
C ARG A 423 -19.18 20.29 1.87
N THR A 424 -20.09 20.48 0.92
CA THR A 424 -20.73 21.78 0.65
C THR A 424 -21.99 21.95 1.48
N PHE A 425 -22.13 23.10 2.13
CA PHE A 425 -23.30 23.51 2.91
C PHE A 425 -24.00 24.66 2.19
N ALA A 426 -25.34 24.63 2.20
CA ALA A 426 -26.17 25.71 1.66
C ALA A 426 -26.06 26.97 2.54
N ALA A 427 -26.40 28.13 1.98
CA ALA A 427 -26.50 29.36 2.75
C ALA A 427 -27.59 29.26 3.83
N THR A 428 -27.36 29.93 4.95
CA THR A 428 -28.29 30.09 6.07
C THR A 428 -28.44 31.58 6.41
N ALA A 429 -29.24 31.91 7.43
CA ALA A 429 -29.36 33.30 7.89
C ALA A 429 -28.08 33.87 8.51
N GLU A 430 -27.14 33.02 8.94
CA GLU A 430 -25.93 33.41 9.68
C GLU A 430 -24.63 33.06 8.95
N THR A 431 -24.65 32.05 8.07
CA THR A 431 -23.47 31.60 7.30
C THR A 431 -23.76 31.55 5.80
N PRO A 432 -22.84 32.04 4.93
CA PRO A 432 -23.00 31.94 3.48
C PRO A 432 -22.83 30.49 3.00
N ARG A 433 -23.19 30.20 1.74
CA ARG A 433 -22.85 28.92 1.09
C ARG A 433 -21.32 28.72 1.18
N HIS A 434 -20.90 27.55 1.64
CA HIS A 434 -19.48 27.25 1.88
C HIS A 434 -19.17 25.78 1.65
N VAL A 435 -17.90 25.49 1.41
CA VAL A 435 -17.32 24.14 1.56
C VAL A 435 -16.54 24.10 2.86
N LYS A 436 -16.74 23.01 3.63
CA LYS A 436 -15.92 22.66 4.78
C LYS A 436 -15.05 21.46 4.41
N ILE A 437 -13.75 21.59 4.60
CA ILE A 437 -12.73 20.56 4.34
C ILE A 437 -12.21 20.09 5.71
N THR A 438 -12.32 18.81 6.01
CA THR A 438 -11.80 18.19 7.23
C THR A 438 -10.49 17.48 6.91
N LEU A 439 -9.45 17.75 7.69
CA LEU A 439 -8.13 17.15 7.54
C LEU A 439 -7.97 15.96 8.50
N GLY A 440 -7.32 14.89 8.03
CA GLY A 440 -7.01 13.70 8.83
C GLY A 440 -5.87 13.91 9.84
N LYS A 441 -5.25 15.09 9.83
CA LYS A 441 -4.23 15.54 10.80
C LYS A 441 -4.43 17.03 11.07
N GLU A 442 -4.03 17.46 12.25
CA GLU A 442 -3.88 18.88 12.59
C GLU A 442 -2.68 19.46 11.81
N ILE A 443 -2.81 20.70 11.31
CA ILE A 443 -1.74 21.43 10.62
C ILE A 443 -1.22 22.60 11.46
N GLU A 444 0.10 22.81 11.37
CA GLU A 444 0.86 23.94 11.90
C GLU A 444 1.74 24.49 10.76
N GLY A 445 2.00 25.80 10.73
CA GLY A 445 2.77 26.42 9.64
C GLY A 445 1.98 26.54 8.33
N GLN A 446 2.60 26.18 7.20
CA GLN A 446 2.03 26.43 5.87
C GLN A 446 1.23 25.23 5.32
N TYR A 447 0.10 25.51 4.67
CA TYR A 447 -0.74 24.51 4.00
C TYR A 447 -1.30 25.04 2.68
N GLY A 448 -1.35 24.19 1.64
CA GLY A 448 -1.89 24.51 0.33
C GLY A 448 -3.19 23.77 0.04
N LEU A 449 -4.23 24.51 -0.34
CA LEU A 449 -5.55 23.99 -0.72
C LEU A 449 -5.92 24.45 -2.14
N SER A 450 -6.13 23.50 -3.03
CA SER A 450 -6.52 23.70 -4.43
C SER A 450 -8.00 23.37 -4.62
N LEU A 451 -8.78 24.28 -5.21
CA LEU A 451 -10.20 24.08 -5.52
C LEU A 451 -10.47 24.40 -7.00
N GLU A 452 -11.28 23.60 -7.68
CA GLU A 452 -11.71 23.87 -9.05
C GLU A 452 -13.24 23.87 -9.17
N LEU A 453 -13.76 24.90 -9.84
CA LEU A 453 -15.19 25.15 -10.02
C LEU A 453 -15.54 25.56 -11.45
N GLU A 454 -16.78 25.28 -11.86
CA GLU A 454 -17.40 25.82 -13.08
C GLU A 454 -18.60 26.71 -12.71
N ALA A 455 -18.86 27.73 -13.51
CA ALA A 455 -20.02 28.61 -13.42
C ALA A 455 -20.65 28.82 -14.80
N VAL A 456 -21.97 28.73 -14.92
CA VAL A 456 -22.68 29.04 -16.17
C VAL A 456 -22.77 30.56 -16.33
N VAL A 457 -22.42 31.09 -17.50
CA VAL A 457 -22.36 32.54 -17.74
C VAL A 457 -23.10 32.95 -19.02
N PRO A 458 -23.50 34.24 -19.16
CA PRO A 458 -24.12 34.73 -20.39
C PRO A 458 -23.23 34.50 -21.63
N LYS A 459 -23.84 34.25 -22.79
CA LYS A 459 -23.13 34.13 -24.07
C LYS A 459 -23.04 35.43 -24.88
N ALA A 460 -23.76 36.49 -24.48
CA ALA A 460 -23.86 37.72 -25.27
C ALA A 460 -22.72 38.69 -24.94
N GLU A 461 -22.06 39.20 -25.98
CA GLU A 461 -21.05 40.26 -25.89
C GLU A 461 -21.63 41.54 -25.25
N GLY A 462 -20.81 42.27 -24.49
CA GLY A 462 -21.19 43.47 -23.75
C GLY A 462 -21.92 43.20 -22.43
N THR A 463 -22.37 41.98 -22.17
CA THR A 463 -23.04 41.61 -20.90
C THR A 463 -22.07 41.69 -19.72
N GLU A 464 -22.52 42.22 -18.59
CA GLU A 464 -21.76 42.19 -17.34
C GLU A 464 -21.76 40.78 -16.72
N LEU A 465 -20.61 40.41 -16.18
CA LEU A 465 -20.31 39.15 -15.51
C LEU A 465 -19.64 39.47 -14.17
N VAL A 466 -20.20 38.95 -13.08
CA VAL A 466 -19.53 38.89 -11.79
C VAL A 466 -18.59 37.68 -11.80
N VAL A 467 -17.29 37.89 -11.57
CA VAL A 467 -16.33 36.78 -11.48
C VAL A 467 -16.63 35.96 -10.22
N PRO A 468 -16.80 34.62 -10.30
CA PRO A 468 -17.14 33.78 -9.16
C PRO A 468 -15.95 33.58 -8.22
N THR A 469 -15.76 34.48 -7.25
CA THR A 469 -14.65 34.45 -6.29
C THR A 469 -14.87 33.46 -5.15
N LEU A 470 -13.85 32.66 -4.83
CA LEU A 470 -13.79 31.93 -3.55
C LEU A 470 -13.20 32.81 -2.46
N ARG A 471 -13.56 32.54 -1.19
CA ARG A 471 -13.04 33.28 -0.03
C ARG A 471 -12.82 32.35 1.17
N PRO A 472 -11.60 32.26 1.73
CA PRO A 472 -11.38 31.63 3.04
C PRO A 472 -12.17 32.35 4.14
N LEU A 473 -12.88 31.62 4.98
CA LEU A 473 -13.46 32.16 6.21
C LEU A 473 -12.42 32.14 7.35
N GLU A 474 -12.71 32.89 8.42
CA GLU A 474 -11.92 32.95 9.67
C GLU A 474 -10.45 33.43 9.57
N SER A 475 -9.96 33.72 8.35
CA SER A 475 -8.61 34.25 8.12
C SER A 475 -8.36 35.59 8.82
N PHE A 476 -7.23 35.67 9.52
CA PHE A 476 -6.78 36.86 10.25
C PHE A 476 -6.24 37.95 9.33
N ARG A 477 -5.65 37.56 8.19
CA ARG A 477 -5.32 38.45 7.07
C ARG A 477 -5.52 37.72 5.75
N GLU A 478 -6.37 38.30 4.92
CA GLU A 478 -6.66 37.81 3.58
C GLU A 478 -5.96 38.71 2.54
N THR A 479 -5.28 38.11 1.57
CA THR A 479 -4.78 38.78 0.36
C THR A 479 -5.01 37.86 -0.83
N GLY A 480 -4.93 38.39 -2.05
CA GLY A 480 -4.98 37.52 -3.21
C GLY A 480 -4.88 38.22 -4.56
N VAL A 481 -4.79 37.42 -5.61
CA VAL A 481 -4.75 37.85 -7.01
C VAL A 481 -5.71 37.00 -7.83
N ILE A 482 -6.65 37.67 -8.51
CA ILE A 482 -7.50 37.07 -9.53
C ILE A 482 -6.85 37.32 -10.89
N ALA A 483 -6.46 36.26 -11.57
CA ALA A 483 -5.94 36.27 -12.93
C ALA A 483 -7.03 35.83 -13.90
N LEU A 484 -7.29 36.64 -14.93
CA LEU A 484 -8.30 36.42 -15.95
C LEU A 484 -7.64 36.00 -17.27
N PHE A 485 -8.19 34.96 -17.89
CA PHE A 485 -7.70 34.37 -19.14
C PHE A 485 -8.79 34.44 -20.22
N ASP A 486 -8.45 35.03 -21.36
CA ASP A 486 -9.33 35.13 -22.52
C ASP A 486 -9.26 33.83 -23.33
N GLY A 487 -10.40 33.19 -23.56
CA GLY A 487 -10.52 32.01 -24.41
C GLY A 487 -10.69 32.34 -25.89
N ASP A 488 -10.88 31.33 -26.74
CA ASP A 488 -10.72 31.42 -28.21
C ASP A 488 -11.62 32.44 -28.91
N LYS A 489 -12.87 32.60 -28.43
CA LYS A 489 -13.88 33.49 -29.00
C LYS A 489 -14.25 34.65 -28.08
N VAL A 490 -14.16 34.43 -26.77
CA VAL A 490 -14.68 35.31 -25.72
C VAL A 490 -13.62 35.56 -24.66
N GLY A 491 -13.45 36.83 -24.32
CA GLY A 491 -12.53 37.30 -23.30
C GLY A 491 -13.18 38.30 -22.36
N PHE A 492 -12.36 38.83 -21.46
CA PHE A 492 -12.76 39.81 -20.45
C PHE A 492 -12.38 41.22 -20.88
N ALA A 493 -13.37 42.11 -20.96
CA ALA A 493 -13.10 43.55 -21.03
C ALA A 493 -12.41 44.02 -19.72
N PRO A 494 -11.61 45.11 -19.75
CA PRO A 494 -11.09 45.69 -18.52
C PRO A 494 -12.21 46.09 -17.56
N ALA A 495 -12.11 45.68 -16.30
CA ALA A 495 -13.03 46.11 -15.25
C ALA A 495 -12.89 47.62 -15.02
N GLU A 496 -13.99 48.37 -15.17
CA GLU A 496 -13.97 49.84 -15.24
C GLU A 496 -14.07 50.53 -13.86
N GLN A 497 -14.63 49.84 -12.85
CA GLN A 497 -14.67 50.29 -11.45
C GLN A 497 -14.54 49.07 -10.54
N THR A 498 -13.49 49.01 -9.70
CA THR A 498 -13.30 47.89 -8.76
C THR A 498 -12.58 48.33 -7.49
N GLN A 499 -12.71 47.53 -6.42
CA GLN A 499 -11.89 47.61 -5.20
C GLN A 499 -10.53 46.90 -5.32
N PHE A 500 -10.20 46.38 -6.50
CA PHE A 500 -8.97 45.62 -6.77
C PHE A 500 -7.94 46.51 -7.46
N THR A 501 -6.67 46.38 -7.06
CA THR A 501 -5.55 46.99 -7.77
C THR A 501 -5.24 46.17 -9.02
N LYS A 502 -5.35 46.75 -10.22
CA LYS A 502 -4.90 46.08 -11.45
C LYS A 502 -3.37 45.91 -11.41
N VAL A 503 -2.90 44.70 -11.68
CA VAL A 503 -1.49 44.28 -11.60
C VAL A 503 -1.08 43.49 -12.85
N GLY A 504 0.21 43.24 -13.02
CA GLY A 504 0.73 42.31 -14.03
C GLY A 504 0.76 40.85 -13.53
N GLN A 505 1.20 39.96 -14.41
CA GLN A 505 1.41 38.54 -14.10
C GLN A 505 2.53 38.31 -13.06
N ASP A 506 3.39 39.30 -12.87
CA ASP A 506 4.47 39.32 -11.87
C ASP A 506 3.96 39.26 -10.42
N ALA A 507 2.73 39.69 -10.16
CA ALA A 507 2.06 39.58 -8.86
C ALA A 507 1.69 38.13 -8.47
N ILE A 508 1.81 37.18 -9.40
CA ILE A 508 1.58 35.75 -9.17
C ILE A 508 2.91 35.08 -8.76
N PRO A 509 2.94 34.19 -7.76
CA PRO A 509 4.13 33.42 -7.38
C PRO A 509 4.78 32.69 -8.57
N SER A 510 6.11 32.56 -8.56
CA SER A 510 6.87 31.99 -9.68
C SER A 510 6.58 30.50 -9.90
N ASP A 511 6.33 29.75 -8.84
CA ASP A 511 5.95 28.33 -8.88
C ASP A 511 4.57 28.15 -9.55
N LEU A 512 3.57 28.95 -9.15
CA LEU A 512 2.25 28.93 -9.77
C LEU A 512 2.32 29.38 -11.24
N ARG A 513 3.10 30.43 -11.55
CA ARG A 513 3.34 30.87 -12.94
C ARG A 513 3.90 29.77 -13.84
N GLN A 514 4.78 28.90 -13.34
CA GLN A 514 5.35 27.79 -14.11
C GLN A 514 4.34 26.68 -14.42
N THR A 515 3.16 26.69 -13.77
CA THR A 515 2.05 25.75 -14.06
C THR A 515 0.99 26.32 -15.00
N LEU A 516 1.12 27.59 -15.44
CA LEU A 516 0.18 28.21 -16.36
C LEU A 516 0.55 27.92 -17.82
N THR A 517 -0.32 27.20 -18.53
CA THR A 517 -0.25 27.01 -19.99
C THR A 517 -0.70 28.25 -20.76
N GLU A 518 -1.69 28.96 -20.24
CA GLU A 518 -2.30 30.11 -20.89
C GLU A 518 -1.63 31.44 -20.48
N THR A 519 -1.61 32.41 -21.40
CA THR A 519 -1.21 33.79 -21.10
C THR A 519 -2.30 34.51 -20.29
N VAL A 520 -1.95 35.02 -19.09
CA VAL A 520 -2.83 35.89 -18.30
C VAL A 520 -3.16 37.15 -19.09
N GLY A 521 -4.45 37.36 -19.40
CA GLY A 521 -4.92 38.56 -20.10
C GLY A 521 -4.99 39.77 -19.18
N GLN A 522 -5.46 39.58 -17.95
CA GLN A 522 -5.55 40.63 -16.92
C GLN A 522 -5.33 40.05 -15.51
N ALA A 523 -4.80 40.83 -14.57
CA ALA A 523 -4.70 40.43 -13.16
C ALA A 523 -5.12 41.55 -12.20
N TYR A 524 -5.76 41.15 -11.09
CA TYR A 524 -6.42 42.03 -10.13
C TYR A 524 -6.10 41.58 -8.69
N LYS A 525 -5.40 42.43 -7.92
CA LYS A 525 -4.99 42.15 -6.54
C LYS A 525 -5.95 42.75 -5.51
N HIS A 526 -6.29 42.00 -4.47
CA HIS A 526 -7.03 42.49 -3.29
C HIS A 526 -6.20 42.37 -1.99
N ILE A 527 -6.63 43.14 -1.00
CA ILE A 527 -6.15 43.11 0.39
C ILE A 527 -7.40 43.16 1.28
N GLY A 528 -7.53 42.21 2.19
CA GLY A 528 -8.81 41.86 2.80
C GLY A 528 -9.69 41.00 1.88
N PRO A 529 -10.96 40.77 2.28
CA PRO A 529 -11.93 40.00 1.53
C PRO A 529 -12.09 40.47 0.07
N PRO A 530 -12.10 39.56 -0.92
CA PRO A 530 -12.52 39.89 -2.27
C PRO A 530 -14.04 40.16 -2.23
N GLY A 531 -14.41 41.42 -2.47
CA GLY A 531 -15.76 41.74 -2.93
C GLY A 531 -15.89 41.48 -4.44
N GLU A 532 -17.03 41.81 -5.02
CA GLU A 532 -17.31 41.50 -6.42
C GLU A 532 -16.32 42.14 -7.41
N LEU A 533 -15.77 41.31 -8.31
CA LEU A 533 -15.06 41.76 -9.51
C LEU A 533 -16.01 41.68 -10.70
N ARG A 534 -16.47 42.85 -11.18
CA ARG A 534 -17.39 42.98 -12.32
C ARG A 534 -16.61 43.30 -13.60
N VAL A 535 -16.87 42.52 -14.64
CA VAL A 535 -16.23 42.58 -15.97
C VAL A 535 -17.30 42.45 -17.05
N LYS A 536 -17.02 42.89 -18.28
CA LYS A 536 -17.91 42.66 -19.43
C LYS A 536 -17.33 41.58 -20.34
N ILE A 537 -18.18 40.76 -20.93
CA ILE A 537 -17.79 39.80 -21.95
C ILE A 537 -17.47 40.56 -23.25
N THR A 538 -16.32 40.29 -23.86
CA THR A 538 -15.88 40.86 -25.15
C THR A 538 -15.52 39.73 -26.11
N THR A 539 -15.52 39.99 -27.41
CA THR A 539 -14.80 39.16 -28.38
C THR A 539 -13.32 39.09 -27.96
N ALA A 540 -12.75 37.88 -27.96
CA ALA A 540 -11.36 37.67 -27.60
C ALA A 540 -10.41 38.32 -28.62
N LYS A 541 -9.23 38.74 -28.16
CA LYS A 541 -8.18 39.25 -29.05
C LYS A 541 -7.42 38.07 -29.66
N PRO A 542 -7.29 37.99 -30.99
CA PRO A 542 -6.37 37.04 -31.63
C PRO A 542 -4.96 37.24 -31.06
N LYS A 543 -4.35 36.15 -30.59
CA LYS A 543 -2.93 36.09 -30.20
C LYS A 543 -2.15 35.60 -31.41
N ASP A 544 -1.05 36.27 -31.75
CA ASP A 544 -0.15 35.81 -32.82
C ASP A 544 0.29 34.35 -32.56
N VAL A 545 0.12 33.50 -33.56
CA VAL A 545 0.58 32.11 -33.51
C VAL A 545 2.10 32.08 -33.65
N ARG A 546 2.79 31.46 -32.70
CA ARG A 546 4.26 31.27 -32.71
C ARG A 546 4.59 29.87 -32.26
N TYR A 547 5.47 29.19 -32.98
CA TYR A 547 5.95 27.86 -32.63
C TYR A 547 7.39 27.64 -33.09
N ASP A 548 8.08 26.73 -32.42
CA ASP A 548 9.30 26.11 -32.94
C ASP A 548 9.00 24.72 -33.50
N ALA A 549 9.86 24.23 -34.39
CA ALA A 549 9.76 22.91 -35.00
C ALA A 549 11.08 22.14 -34.86
N ARG A 550 11.01 20.93 -34.31
CA ARG A 550 12.11 19.95 -34.34
C ARG A 550 11.76 18.82 -35.31
N ILE A 551 12.46 18.75 -36.43
CA ILE A 551 12.22 17.79 -37.51
C ILE A 551 13.17 16.59 -37.37
N LEU A 552 12.62 15.40 -37.14
CA LEU A 552 13.37 14.16 -37.04
C LEU A 552 13.14 13.30 -38.29
N SER A 553 14.15 13.20 -39.15
CA SER A 553 14.05 12.54 -40.45
C SER A 553 14.83 11.22 -40.50
N LEU A 554 14.21 10.17 -41.04
CA LEU A 554 14.81 8.87 -41.29
C LEU A 554 14.68 8.52 -42.78
N TYR A 555 15.81 8.57 -43.49
CA TYR A 555 15.89 8.19 -44.90
C TYR A 555 16.22 6.71 -45.02
N SER A 556 15.49 5.98 -45.87
CA SER A 556 15.69 4.58 -46.17
C SER A 556 15.89 4.39 -47.68
N ALA A 557 17.15 4.23 -48.09
CA ALA A 557 17.50 3.92 -49.48
C ALA A 557 17.22 2.45 -49.77
N LYS A 558 16.17 2.19 -50.57
CA LYS A 558 15.73 0.88 -51.05
C LYS A 558 15.97 0.78 -52.57
N GLU A 559 15.71 -0.37 -53.19
CA GLU A 559 15.84 -0.48 -54.65
C GLU A 559 14.78 0.37 -55.36
N GLY A 560 15.23 1.38 -56.13
CA GLY A 560 14.37 2.25 -56.93
C GLY A 560 13.57 3.32 -56.16
N VAL A 561 13.57 3.30 -54.83
CA VAL A 561 12.81 4.24 -53.97
C VAL A 561 13.63 4.68 -52.76
N LEU A 562 13.60 5.98 -52.48
CA LEU A 562 14.07 6.60 -51.25
C LEU A 562 12.84 6.86 -50.37
N GLY A 563 12.63 6.02 -49.37
CA GLY A 563 11.64 6.31 -48.33
C GLY A 563 12.16 7.35 -47.36
N LEU A 564 11.30 8.24 -46.89
CA LEU A 564 11.57 9.26 -45.89
C LEU A 564 10.45 9.22 -44.85
N ASN A 565 10.80 8.85 -43.63
CA ASN A 565 9.92 8.93 -42.46
C ASN A 565 10.30 10.19 -41.66
N VAL A 566 9.37 11.14 -41.55
CA VAL A 566 9.54 12.35 -40.73
C VAL A 566 8.66 12.25 -39.49
N SER A 567 9.21 12.67 -38.35
CA SER A 567 8.46 12.97 -37.13
C SER A 567 8.76 14.41 -36.74
N ALA A 568 7.79 15.30 -36.93
CA ALA A 568 7.89 16.72 -36.63
C ALA A 568 7.29 16.99 -35.26
N VAL A 569 8.11 17.47 -34.32
CA VAL A 569 7.67 17.90 -32.99
C VAL A 569 7.56 19.43 -33.01
N VAL A 570 6.33 19.93 -32.89
CA VAL A 570 5.98 21.36 -32.95
C VAL A 570 5.67 21.84 -31.54
N GLU A 571 6.27 22.94 -31.10
CA GLU A 571 6.05 23.52 -29.77
C GLU A 571 5.41 24.91 -29.90
N ILE A 572 4.10 24.99 -29.63
CA ILE A 572 3.31 26.21 -29.76
C ILE A 572 3.50 27.09 -28.52
N LYS A 573 4.28 28.17 -28.70
CA LYS A 573 4.68 29.15 -27.67
C LYS A 573 3.59 30.20 -27.38
N SER A 574 2.84 30.60 -28.41
CA SER A 574 1.73 31.54 -28.27
C SER A 574 0.70 31.36 -29.37
N GLY A 575 -0.52 31.82 -29.10
CA GLY A 575 -1.66 31.63 -29.99
C GLY A 575 -2.13 30.18 -30.05
N ARG A 576 -3.08 29.92 -30.94
CA ARG A 576 -3.62 28.58 -31.23
C ARG A 576 -3.76 28.44 -32.73
N THR A 577 -3.52 27.27 -33.29
CA THR A 577 -3.73 27.04 -34.73
C THR A 577 -4.43 25.72 -35.03
N ASP A 578 -5.44 25.76 -35.90
CA ASP A 578 -6.08 24.60 -36.52
C ASP A 578 -5.51 24.28 -37.92
N GLU A 579 -4.46 24.99 -38.35
CA GLU A 579 -3.75 24.78 -39.61
C GLU A 579 -2.22 24.82 -39.41
N LEU A 580 -1.52 23.86 -40.01
CA LEU A 580 -0.05 23.83 -40.15
C LEU A 580 0.32 23.43 -41.58
N VAL A 581 1.43 23.95 -42.12
CA VAL A 581 1.81 23.72 -43.53
C VAL A 581 3.24 23.21 -43.64
N PHE A 582 3.40 22.02 -44.21
CA PHE A 582 4.70 21.51 -44.61
C PHE A 582 5.06 22.01 -46.01
N SER A 583 6.31 22.41 -46.24
CA SER A 583 6.83 22.68 -47.59
C SER A 583 7.69 21.51 -48.05
N LEU A 584 7.25 20.83 -49.11
CA LEU A 584 7.84 19.60 -49.64
C LEU A 584 8.35 19.78 -51.08
N PRO A 585 9.48 19.18 -51.50
CA PRO A 585 9.96 19.25 -52.88
C PRO A 585 8.99 18.65 -53.90
N ASP A 586 8.99 19.19 -55.13
CA ASP A 586 8.09 18.74 -56.21
C ASP A 586 8.25 17.26 -56.61
N ASN A 587 9.40 16.65 -56.31
CA ASN A 587 9.76 15.27 -56.66
C ASN A 587 9.33 14.22 -55.63
N VAL A 588 8.64 14.59 -54.54
CA VAL A 588 8.19 13.62 -53.52
C VAL A 588 6.69 13.35 -53.57
N THR A 589 6.31 12.15 -53.16
CA THR A 589 4.93 11.72 -52.93
C THR A 589 4.71 11.51 -51.43
N VAL A 590 3.67 12.12 -50.86
CA VAL A 590 3.22 11.79 -49.49
C VAL A 590 2.41 10.50 -49.54
N LEU A 591 2.78 9.52 -48.74
CA LEU A 591 2.11 8.22 -48.64
C LEU A 591 1.11 8.17 -47.49
N ASP A 592 1.50 8.68 -46.33
CA ASP A 592 0.65 8.78 -45.13
C ASP A 592 1.00 10.03 -44.30
N LEU A 593 0.02 10.53 -43.54
CA LEU A 593 0.20 11.63 -42.59
C LEU A 593 -0.71 11.38 -41.38
N SER A 594 -0.08 11.17 -40.22
CA SER A 594 -0.75 10.94 -38.94
C SER A 594 -0.47 12.08 -37.97
N ALA A 595 -1.53 12.61 -37.35
CA ALA A 595 -1.43 13.69 -36.37
C ALA A 595 -2.61 13.62 -35.37
N PRO A 596 -2.42 14.08 -34.11
CA PRO A 596 -3.52 14.20 -33.17
C PRO A 596 -4.56 15.20 -33.69
N ASN A 597 -5.84 14.88 -33.54
CA ASN A 597 -6.96 15.72 -34.00
C ASN A 597 -6.97 16.02 -35.52
N LEU A 598 -6.32 15.20 -36.36
CA LEU A 598 -6.32 15.40 -37.81
C LEU A 598 -7.75 15.41 -38.37
N ASN A 599 -8.10 16.48 -39.08
CA ASN A 599 -9.35 16.64 -39.82
C ASN A 599 -9.12 16.30 -41.30
N LYS A 600 -8.09 16.91 -41.90
CA LYS A 600 -7.71 16.66 -43.29
C LYS A 600 -6.26 17.05 -43.55
N ALA A 601 -5.55 16.26 -44.35
CA ALA A 601 -4.28 16.63 -44.97
C ALA A 601 -4.45 16.66 -46.49
N GLU A 602 -3.99 17.72 -47.17
CA GLU A 602 -3.94 17.76 -48.64
C GLU A 602 -2.87 18.72 -49.19
N ALA A 603 -2.41 18.46 -50.42
CA ALA A 603 -1.55 19.41 -51.13
C ALA A 603 -2.32 20.69 -51.50
N ALA A 604 -1.75 21.84 -51.18
CA ALA A 604 -2.24 23.14 -51.62
C ALA A 604 -2.15 23.27 -53.14
N LYS A 605 -3.15 23.93 -53.75
CA LYS A 605 -3.21 24.14 -55.20
C LYS A 605 -2.65 25.50 -55.64
N ASP A 606 -2.80 26.51 -54.78
CA ASP A 606 -2.53 27.91 -55.10
C ASP A 606 -1.79 28.61 -53.93
N MET A 607 -0.76 27.96 -53.38
CA MET A 607 0.04 28.48 -52.28
C MET A 607 1.51 28.58 -52.69
N ASP A 608 2.05 29.80 -52.68
CA ASP A 608 3.48 30.02 -52.91
C ASP A 608 4.29 29.58 -51.67
N VAL A 609 5.18 28.62 -51.89
CA VAL A 609 6.08 28.03 -50.88
C VAL A 609 7.53 27.97 -51.36
N GLY A 610 7.86 28.73 -52.41
CA GLY A 610 9.14 28.69 -53.13
C GLY A 610 9.11 27.82 -54.40
N GLU A 611 10.03 28.13 -55.33
CA GLU A 611 10.15 27.44 -56.62
C GLU A 611 10.55 25.96 -56.43
N GLY A 612 9.88 25.05 -57.16
CA GLY A 612 10.15 23.61 -57.09
C GLY A 612 9.58 22.89 -55.86
N ARG A 613 8.60 23.49 -55.16
CA ARG A 613 8.02 22.98 -53.91
C ARG A 613 6.49 23.05 -53.91
N LYS A 614 5.85 22.20 -53.09
CA LYS A 614 4.41 22.20 -52.80
C LYS A 614 4.16 22.37 -51.31
N GLY A 615 3.19 23.21 -50.96
CA GLY A 615 2.62 23.24 -49.62
C GLY A 615 1.72 22.03 -49.39
N HIS A 616 1.85 21.37 -48.24
CA HIS A 616 0.95 20.32 -47.78
C HIS A 616 0.28 20.80 -46.48
N VAL A 617 -1.02 21.06 -46.56
CA VAL A 617 -1.79 21.72 -45.51
C VAL A 617 -2.42 20.66 -44.62
N VAL A 618 -2.09 20.72 -43.33
CA VAL A 618 -2.60 19.85 -42.28
C VAL A 618 -3.61 20.65 -41.47
N ARG A 619 -4.88 20.24 -41.56
CA ARG A 619 -6.00 20.85 -40.84
C ARG A 619 -6.44 19.97 -39.68
N PHE A 620 -6.72 20.58 -38.55
CA PHE A 620 -7.15 19.90 -37.33
C PHE A 620 -8.65 20.07 -37.06
N THR A 621 -9.22 19.28 -36.15
CA THR A 621 -10.62 19.39 -35.72
C THR A 621 -10.83 20.42 -34.61
N GLN A 622 -9.74 20.87 -33.99
CA GLN A 622 -9.68 21.89 -32.95
C GLN A 622 -8.32 22.60 -33.00
N ALA A 623 -8.27 23.87 -32.59
CA ALA A 623 -7.04 24.64 -32.58
C ALA A 623 -6.06 24.12 -31.51
N LEU A 624 -4.83 23.84 -31.91
CA LEU A 624 -3.80 23.20 -31.08
C LEU A 624 -3.04 24.20 -30.20
N GLU A 625 -2.52 23.70 -29.08
CA GLU A 625 -1.66 24.39 -28.11
C GLU A 625 -0.59 23.42 -27.59
N GLY A 626 0.50 23.95 -27.03
CA GLY A 626 1.57 23.13 -26.44
C GLY A 626 2.34 22.31 -27.48
N THR A 627 2.77 21.11 -27.09
CA THR A 627 3.57 20.22 -27.94
C THR A 627 2.72 19.28 -28.78
N VAL A 628 2.94 19.27 -30.10
CA VAL A 628 2.24 18.45 -31.09
C VAL A 628 3.27 17.59 -31.84
N GLN A 629 3.03 16.29 -31.98
CA GLN A 629 3.80 15.44 -32.88
C GLN A 629 2.99 15.16 -34.15
N ILE A 630 3.62 15.32 -35.31
CA ILE A 630 3.07 14.97 -36.63
C ILE A 630 4.04 13.98 -37.28
N ASP A 631 3.55 12.79 -37.64
CA ASP A 631 4.31 11.78 -38.36
C ASP A 631 3.88 11.76 -39.83
N LEU A 632 4.86 11.80 -40.73
CA LEU A 632 4.68 11.93 -42.17
C LEU A 632 5.54 10.88 -42.89
N GLU A 633 4.93 10.04 -43.74
CA GLU A 633 5.67 9.13 -44.61
C GLU A 633 5.66 9.64 -46.06
N VAL A 634 6.85 9.72 -46.63
CA VAL A 634 7.16 10.34 -47.92
C VAL A 634 8.02 9.39 -48.75
N GLU A 635 7.84 9.35 -50.06
CA GLU A 635 8.77 8.67 -50.97
C GLU A 635 9.25 9.57 -52.11
N SER A 636 10.48 9.34 -52.56
CA SER A 636 11.03 9.85 -53.81
C SER A 636 11.55 8.70 -54.66
N LEU A 637 11.34 8.75 -55.97
CA LEU A 637 11.93 7.79 -56.90
C LEU A 637 13.46 7.93 -56.93
N LEU A 638 14.18 6.81 -56.99
CA LEU A 638 15.63 6.77 -57.20
C LEU A 638 15.97 6.40 -58.65
N PRO A 639 17.03 6.98 -59.25
CA PRO A 639 17.50 6.60 -60.57
C PRO A 639 17.99 5.15 -60.59
N LYS A 640 17.69 4.41 -61.67
CA LYS A 640 18.04 2.98 -61.83
C LYS A 640 19.52 2.70 -62.10
N GLN A 641 20.40 3.69 -61.97
CA GLN A 641 21.84 3.58 -62.21
C GLN A 641 22.61 4.26 -61.07
N LEU A 642 23.86 3.83 -60.87
CA LEU A 642 24.79 4.38 -59.87
C LEU A 642 24.89 5.91 -60.04
N GLY A 643 24.68 6.67 -58.98
CA GLY A 643 24.57 8.12 -59.10
C GLY A 643 24.60 8.89 -57.78
N VAL A 644 24.70 10.21 -57.91
CA VAL A 644 24.54 11.18 -56.82
C VAL A 644 23.07 11.59 -56.75
N VAL A 645 22.51 11.56 -55.54
CA VAL A 645 21.10 11.82 -55.27
C VAL A 645 21.01 12.86 -54.16
N ARG A 646 20.34 13.97 -54.42
CA ARG A 646 19.98 14.96 -53.39
C ARG A 646 18.86 14.39 -52.53
N LEU A 647 19.02 14.42 -51.21
CA LEU A 647 17.91 14.09 -50.31
C LEU A 647 16.83 15.18 -50.40
N PRO A 648 15.53 14.82 -50.44
CA PRO A 648 14.46 15.78 -50.27
C PRO A 648 14.44 16.29 -48.83
N ASP A 649 14.35 17.59 -48.67
CA ASP A 649 14.17 18.29 -47.40
C ASP A 649 12.67 18.39 -47.02
N VAL A 650 12.37 18.72 -45.77
CA VAL A 650 11.01 18.90 -45.25
C VAL A 650 11.04 20.00 -44.21
N HIS A 651 10.22 21.04 -44.40
CA HIS A 651 10.15 22.21 -43.52
C HIS A 651 8.73 22.48 -43.04
N LEU A 652 8.59 23.09 -41.87
CA LEU A 652 7.31 23.59 -41.36
C LEU A 652 7.25 25.12 -41.53
N LEU A 653 6.43 25.58 -42.47
CA LEU A 653 6.30 27.01 -42.77
C LEU A 653 5.68 27.76 -41.59
N GLY A 654 6.34 28.83 -41.13
CA GLY A 654 5.86 29.69 -40.04
C GLY A 654 6.51 29.46 -38.69
N ALA A 655 7.42 28.49 -38.56
CA ALA A 655 8.20 28.30 -37.33
C ALA A 655 9.16 29.48 -37.06
N GLU A 656 9.28 29.92 -35.80
CA GLU A 656 10.29 30.91 -35.39
C GLU A 656 11.71 30.31 -35.42
N VAL A 657 11.84 29.05 -35.02
CA VAL A 657 13.06 28.24 -35.13
C VAL A 657 12.73 26.87 -35.72
N GLU A 658 13.47 26.43 -36.74
CA GLU A 658 13.48 25.04 -37.22
C GLU A 658 14.87 24.43 -37.02
N GLU A 659 14.94 23.34 -36.26
CA GLU A 659 16.13 22.50 -36.11
C GLU A 659 15.80 21.03 -36.39
N GLY A 660 16.79 20.20 -36.62
CA GLY A 660 16.52 18.79 -36.91
C GLY A 660 17.69 17.84 -36.86
N SER A 661 17.37 16.56 -37.02
CA SER A 661 18.30 15.43 -37.06
C SER A 661 17.92 14.48 -38.18
N LEU A 662 18.90 13.96 -38.91
CA LEU A 662 18.71 13.06 -40.04
C LEU A 662 19.51 11.78 -39.85
N GLY A 663 18.82 10.64 -39.83
CA GLY A 663 19.43 9.31 -39.95
C GLY A 663 19.27 8.78 -41.37
N ILE A 664 20.32 8.16 -41.92
CA ILE A 664 20.27 7.49 -43.22
C ILE A 664 20.49 5.99 -43.02
N VAL A 665 19.62 5.18 -43.62
CA VAL A 665 19.67 3.71 -43.67
C VAL A 665 19.80 3.26 -45.12
N ALA A 666 20.58 2.21 -45.36
CA ALA A 666 20.65 1.53 -46.65
C ALA A 666 20.11 0.09 -46.52
N ASP A 667 19.40 -0.36 -47.55
CA ASP A 667 18.93 -1.75 -47.60
C ASP A 667 20.04 -2.74 -48.02
N THR A 668 19.77 -4.04 -47.93
CA THR A 668 20.76 -5.09 -48.24
C THR A 668 21.19 -5.00 -49.71
N GLY A 669 22.51 -4.97 -49.95
CA GLY A 669 23.05 -4.74 -51.30
C GLY A 669 23.12 -3.28 -51.72
N ILE A 670 22.76 -2.31 -50.87
CA ILE A 670 22.91 -0.88 -51.13
C ILE A 670 24.01 -0.30 -50.23
N GLU A 671 24.94 0.45 -50.84
CA GLU A 671 25.98 1.22 -50.16
C GLU A 671 25.71 2.70 -50.39
N VAL A 672 25.62 3.48 -49.31
CA VAL A 672 25.47 4.95 -49.37
C VAL A 672 26.74 5.64 -48.87
N GLN A 673 27.21 6.63 -49.60
CA GLN A 673 28.34 7.47 -49.23
C GLN A 673 27.93 8.94 -49.25
N GLN A 674 28.43 9.74 -48.31
CA GLN A 674 28.19 11.18 -48.29
C GLN A 674 28.84 11.86 -49.50
N GLY A 675 28.09 12.72 -50.19
CA GLY A 675 28.56 13.65 -51.21
C GLY A 675 28.66 15.09 -50.70
N GLY A 676 28.09 16.04 -51.45
CA GLY A 676 27.96 17.44 -51.05
C GLY A 676 27.12 17.64 -49.79
N LEU A 677 27.45 18.69 -49.03
CA LEU A 677 26.83 19.02 -47.74
C LEU A 677 26.76 20.55 -47.58
N ASN A 678 25.60 21.08 -47.18
CA ASN A 678 25.40 22.48 -46.78
C ASN A 678 24.55 22.57 -45.50
N ASP A 679 24.83 23.54 -44.63
CA ASP A 679 24.16 23.84 -43.35
C ASP A 679 23.88 22.64 -42.43
N LEU A 680 24.73 21.61 -42.51
CA LEU A 680 24.63 20.38 -41.73
C LEU A 680 25.93 20.04 -41.00
N ARG A 681 25.78 19.59 -39.76
CA ARG A 681 26.82 18.93 -38.97
C ARG A 681 26.65 17.41 -39.05
N ARG A 682 27.68 16.68 -39.48
CA ARG A 682 27.74 15.22 -39.31
C ARG A 682 27.96 14.88 -37.83
N VAL A 683 27.25 13.86 -37.34
CA VAL A 683 27.34 13.35 -35.97
C VAL A 683 27.57 11.83 -35.98
N ASP A 684 27.87 11.24 -34.83
CA ASP A 684 27.87 9.79 -34.70
C ASP A 684 26.43 9.23 -34.74
N VAL A 685 26.25 7.97 -35.17
CA VAL A 685 24.93 7.32 -35.19
C VAL A 685 24.39 7.12 -33.77
N ALA A 686 25.26 6.93 -32.77
CA ALA A 686 24.88 6.87 -31.37
C ALA A 686 24.41 8.23 -30.80
N GLU A 687 24.77 9.35 -31.44
CA GLU A 687 24.34 10.71 -31.07
C GLU A 687 22.98 11.09 -31.70
N LEU A 688 22.43 10.26 -32.59
CA LEU A 688 21.09 10.49 -33.16
C LEU A 688 20.00 10.28 -32.09
N PRO A 689 18.95 11.14 -32.05
CA PRO A 689 17.82 10.99 -31.15
C PRO A 689 17.21 9.59 -31.17
N ASN A 690 16.87 9.06 -30.00
CA ASN A 690 16.32 7.71 -29.85
C ASN A 690 15.07 7.47 -30.71
N ALA A 691 14.25 8.48 -30.99
CA ALA A 691 13.10 8.36 -31.89
C ALA A 691 13.49 7.97 -33.33
N ILE A 692 14.63 8.48 -33.84
CA ILE A 692 15.16 8.07 -35.16
C ILE A 692 15.68 6.63 -35.09
N ARG A 693 16.48 6.32 -34.06
CA ARG A 693 17.08 4.98 -33.88
C ARG A 693 16.04 3.86 -33.66
N LEU A 694 14.96 4.14 -32.94
CA LEU A 694 13.89 3.18 -32.62
C LEU A 694 12.84 3.03 -33.73
N ARG A 695 12.62 4.06 -34.56
CA ARG A 695 11.81 3.96 -35.80
C ARG A 695 12.55 3.24 -36.93
N SER A 696 13.84 2.92 -36.76
CA SER A 696 14.70 2.40 -37.81
C SER A 696 14.71 0.86 -37.87
N PRO A 697 14.42 0.22 -39.02
CA PRO A 697 14.40 -1.24 -39.15
C PRO A 697 15.80 -1.89 -39.20
N LYS A 698 16.84 -1.06 -39.35
CA LYS A 698 18.28 -1.40 -39.32
C LYS A 698 19.01 -0.27 -38.59
N GLU A 699 20.24 -0.48 -38.12
CA GLU A 699 21.03 0.62 -37.58
C GLU A 699 21.34 1.67 -38.69
N PRO A 700 21.17 2.98 -38.45
CA PRO A 700 21.56 3.99 -39.43
C PRO A 700 23.07 3.93 -39.74
N VAL A 701 23.45 4.28 -40.96
CA VAL A 701 24.85 4.24 -41.43
C VAL A 701 25.49 5.62 -41.55
N LEU A 702 24.68 6.68 -41.55
CA LEU A 702 25.11 8.09 -41.45
C LEU A 702 24.13 8.86 -40.56
N GLY A 703 24.64 9.85 -39.82
CA GLY A 703 23.86 10.74 -38.95
C GLY A 703 24.26 12.21 -39.12
N TYR A 704 23.27 13.11 -39.13
CA TYR A 704 23.47 14.55 -39.28
C TYR A 704 22.49 15.37 -38.41
N GLN A 705 22.82 16.64 -38.17
CA GLN A 705 22.01 17.62 -37.43
C GLN A 705 22.10 19.01 -38.06
N TYR A 706 21.03 19.81 -37.97
CA TYR A 706 20.97 21.21 -38.44
C TYR A 706 20.21 22.13 -37.48
N THR A 707 20.47 23.44 -37.59
CA THR A 707 19.76 24.52 -36.87
C THR A 707 19.17 25.58 -37.81
N HIS A 708 19.26 25.36 -39.13
CA HIS A 708 18.72 26.23 -40.17
C HIS A 708 18.09 25.39 -41.29
N PRO A 709 16.93 25.78 -41.84
CA PRO A 709 16.22 25.00 -42.86
C PRO A 709 16.92 24.97 -44.23
N SER A 710 17.92 25.82 -44.51
CA SER A 710 18.63 25.92 -45.80
C SER A 710 19.59 24.76 -46.12
N TRP A 711 19.43 23.61 -45.46
CA TRP A 711 20.37 22.50 -45.57
C TRP A 711 20.28 21.74 -46.90
N GLN A 712 21.39 21.14 -47.31
CA GLN A 712 21.45 20.25 -48.47
C GLN A 712 22.39 19.07 -48.19
N LEU A 713 21.96 17.86 -48.55
CA LEU A 713 22.78 16.65 -48.47
C LEU A 713 22.62 15.83 -49.75
N ASP A 714 23.73 15.62 -50.46
CA ASP A 714 23.82 14.67 -51.55
C ASP A 714 24.39 13.34 -51.05
N LEU A 715 23.81 12.22 -51.49
CA LEU A 715 24.34 10.88 -51.27
C LEU A 715 24.79 10.27 -52.61
N THR A 716 25.95 9.64 -52.63
CA THR A 716 26.34 8.71 -53.69
C THR A 716 25.80 7.34 -53.34
N ILE A 717 24.91 6.79 -54.16
CA ILE A 717 24.28 5.48 -53.92
C ILE A 717 24.87 4.45 -54.89
N LYS A 718 25.35 3.32 -54.36
CA LYS A 718 25.86 2.18 -55.12
C LYS A 718 25.05 0.93 -54.80
N ARG A 719 24.93 0.04 -55.80
CA ARG A 719 24.26 -1.26 -55.67
C ARG A 719 25.26 -2.40 -55.90
N HIS A 720 25.24 -3.39 -55.01
CA HIS A 720 26.00 -4.63 -55.05
C HIS A 720 25.06 -5.82 -55.28
N GLU A 721 25.55 -6.87 -55.93
CA GLU A 721 24.76 -8.07 -56.22
C GLU A 721 24.65 -8.95 -54.96
N THR A 722 23.44 -9.35 -54.59
CA THR A 722 23.15 -10.07 -53.34
C THR A 722 22.78 -11.52 -53.62
N VAL A 723 23.42 -12.46 -52.92
CA VAL A 723 23.14 -13.90 -53.01
C VAL A 723 21.97 -14.26 -52.10
N GLU A 724 20.99 -15.04 -52.59
CA GLU A 724 19.83 -15.45 -51.79
C GLU A 724 20.20 -16.39 -50.63
N THR A 725 19.55 -16.18 -49.49
CA THR A 725 19.58 -17.05 -48.30
C THR A 725 18.32 -17.92 -48.20
N LEU A 726 18.37 -18.96 -47.36
CA LEU A 726 17.27 -19.92 -47.16
C LEU A 726 16.13 -19.33 -46.31
N LYS A 727 15.15 -18.69 -46.98
CA LYS A 727 13.97 -18.03 -46.37
C LYS A 727 13.02 -18.93 -45.54
N ALA A 728 13.24 -20.25 -45.52
CA ALA A 728 12.51 -21.23 -44.71
C ALA A 728 13.23 -22.61 -44.70
N VAL A 729 13.03 -23.37 -43.61
CA VAL A 729 13.57 -24.74 -43.40
C VAL A 729 12.58 -25.57 -42.58
N ALA A 730 12.51 -26.89 -42.79
CA ALA A 730 11.72 -27.80 -41.95
C ALA A 730 12.61 -28.77 -41.16
N ALA A 731 12.44 -28.79 -39.84
CA ALA A 731 13.27 -29.54 -38.90
C ALA A 731 12.54 -29.77 -37.56
N PRO A 732 12.27 -31.03 -37.13
CA PRO A 732 12.45 -32.28 -37.86
C PRO A 732 11.36 -32.51 -38.93
N VAL A 733 11.50 -33.60 -39.69
CA VAL A 733 10.50 -34.06 -40.68
C VAL A 733 10.15 -35.52 -40.42
N TRP A 734 8.87 -35.83 -40.35
CA TRP A 734 8.37 -37.18 -40.04
C TRP A 734 7.47 -37.74 -41.15
N PHE A 735 7.66 -39.02 -41.49
CA PHE A 735 6.78 -39.78 -42.37
C PHE A 735 6.35 -41.11 -41.70
N GLU A 736 5.05 -41.42 -41.68
CA GLU A 736 4.52 -42.75 -41.32
C GLU A 736 3.72 -43.29 -42.50
N SER A 737 4.21 -44.37 -43.14
CA SER A 737 3.54 -45.04 -44.26
C SER A 737 3.00 -46.41 -43.83
N ILE A 738 1.68 -46.53 -43.74
CA ILE A 738 0.96 -47.76 -43.40
C ILE A 738 0.47 -48.43 -44.69
N ILE A 739 0.85 -49.69 -44.88
CA ILE A 739 0.46 -50.51 -46.04
C ILE A 739 -0.63 -51.49 -45.63
N LEU A 740 -1.69 -51.60 -46.43
CA LEU A 740 -2.85 -52.46 -46.21
C LEU A 740 -2.83 -53.67 -47.17
N GLU A 741 -3.50 -54.77 -46.79
CA GLU A 741 -3.40 -56.06 -47.52
C GLU A 741 -4.01 -56.05 -48.93
N ASP A 742 -4.84 -55.05 -49.22
CA ASP A 742 -5.59 -54.79 -50.45
C ASP A 742 -4.82 -53.90 -51.46
N GLY A 743 -3.63 -53.41 -51.09
CA GLY A 743 -2.82 -52.53 -51.93
C GLY A 743 -3.04 -51.03 -51.68
N HIS A 744 -3.80 -50.64 -50.66
CA HIS A 744 -3.85 -49.24 -50.23
C HIS A 744 -2.64 -48.88 -49.35
N ILE A 745 -2.05 -47.70 -49.56
CA ILE A 745 -0.91 -47.17 -48.82
C ILE A 745 -1.30 -45.79 -48.28
N ILE A 746 -1.40 -45.66 -46.96
CA ILE A 746 -1.75 -44.39 -46.31
C ILE A 746 -0.48 -43.80 -45.71
N THR A 747 -0.09 -42.60 -46.15
CA THR A 747 1.09 -41.90 -45.64
C THR A 747 0.69 -40.60 -44.93
N GLN A 748 1.13 -40.48 -43.68
CA GLN A 748 1.09 -39.27 -42.87
C GLN A 748 2.46 -38.59 -42.94
N ALA A 749 2.51 -37.32 -43.32
CA ALA A 749 3.72 -36.52 -43.45
C ALA A 749 3.61 -35.27 -42.59
N VAL A 750 4.61 -35.02 -41.73
CA VAL A 750 4.63 -33.90 -40.78
C VAL A 750 5.93 -33.13 -40.91
N PHE A 751 5.84 -31.80 -41.04
CA PHE A 751 6.94 -30.88 -41.22
C PHE A 751 6.89 -29.79 -40.15
N ASP A 752 7.89 -29.72 -39.28
CA ASP A 752 8.05 -28.57 -38.36
C ASP A 752 8.79 -27.44 -39.09
N VAL A 753 8.03 -26.57 -39.76
CA VAL A 753 8.56 -25.49 -40.60
C VAL A 753 8.93 -24.29 -39.74
N SER A 754 10.16 -23.79 -39.89
CA SER A 754 10.58 -22.46 -39.44
C SER A 754 10.58 -21.53 -40.66
N ASN A 755 9.68 -20.55 -40.67
CA ASN A 755 9.41 -19.70 -41.83
C ASN A 755 9.69 -18.24 -41.54
N GLU A 756 10.59 -17.63 -42.32
CA GLU A 756 10.88 -16.19 -42.22
C GLU A 756 9.87 -15.40 -43.05
N ASP A 757 9.74 -15.69 -44.35
CA ASP A 757 8.98 -14.84 -45.28
C ASP A 757 8.12 -15.57 -46.34
N ARG A 758 8.11 -16.91 -46.40
CA ARG A 758 7.30 -17.61 -47.41
C ARG A 758 5.80 -17.55 -47.06
N GLN A 759 4.96 -17.39 -48.09
CA GLN A 759 3.50 -17.46 -47.95
C GLN A 759 2.95 -18.89 -47.98
N PHE A 760 3.69 -19.82 -48.60
CA PHE A 760 3.28 -21.21 -48.79
C PHE A 760 4.47 -22.16 -48.68
N LEU A 761 4.22 -23.35 -48.15
CA LEU A 761 5.02 -24.56 -48.37
C LEU A 761 4.45 -25.28 -49.58
N ARG A 762 5.26 -25.63 -50.58
CA ARG A 762 4.82 -26.50 -51.68
C ARG A 762 5.28 -27.93 -51.44
N LEU A 763 4.34 -28.86 -51.59
CA LEU A 763 4.59 -30.30 -51.47
C LEU A 763 4.21 -31.01 -52.77
N SER A 764 5.20 -31.44 -53.54
CA SER A 764 4.98 -32.40 -54.62
C SER A 764 4.76 -33.77 -54.00
N LEU A 765 3.52 -34.24 -54.02
CA LEU A 765 3.16 -35.58 -53.56
C LEU A 765 3.50 -36.64 -54.63
N PRO A 766 3.71 -37.91 -54.24
CA PRO A 766 3.90 -39.01 -55.19
C PRO A 766 2.73 -39.18 -56.18
N ASP A 767 2.99 -39.82 -57.32
CA ASP A 767 1.96 -40.12 -58.32
C ASP A 767 0.83 -41.02 -57.79
N GLU A 768 -0.35 -40.94 -58.43
CA GLU A 768 -1.58 -41.65 -58.09
C GLU A 768 -2.01 -41.50 -56.60
N ASN A 769 -1.76 -40.32 -56.03
CA ASN A 769 -2.21 -39.96 -54.67
C ASN A 769 -3.64 -39.40 -54.63
N LYS A 770 -4.23 -39.48 -53.43
CA LYS A 770 -5.48 -38.83 -53.02
C LYS A 770 -5.29 -38.27 -51.61
N VAL A 771 -5.25 -36.94 -51.49
CA VAL A 771 -5.17 -36.25 -50.20
C VAL A 771 -6.42 -36.50 -49.37
N TRP A 772 -6.25 -36.84 -48.09
CA TRP A 772 -7.32 -37.08 -47.12
C TRP A 772 -7.50 -35.89 -46.17
N SER A 773 -6.40 -35.30 -45.68
CA SER A 773 -6.43 -34.11 -44.83
C SER A 773 -5.14 -33.31 -44.95
N VAL A 774 -5.25 -31.99 -44.83
CA VAL A 774 -4.13 -31.07 -44.67
C VAL A 774 -4.42 -30.16 -43.48
N THR A 775 -3.49 -30.08 -42.54
CA THR A 775 -3.57 -29.17 -41.39
C THR A 775 -2.30 -28.33 -41.29
N ALA A 776 -2.45 -27.12 -40.76
CA ALA A 776 -1.36 -26.29 -40.27
C ALA A 776 -1.65 -25.98 -38.79
N ASP A 777 -0.67 -26.25 -37.93
CA ASP A 777 -0.77 -26.06 -36.47
C ASP A 777 -2.01 -26.75 -35.84
N GLY A 778 -2.39 -27.90 -36.41
CA GLY A 778 -3.54 -28.71 -35.99
C GLY A 778 -4.90 -28.26 -36.55
N VAL A 779 -4.95 -27.12 -37.26
CA VAL A 779 -6.17 -26.58 -37.89
C VAL A 779 -6.26 -27.02 -39.34
N GLY A 780 -7.42 -27.51 -39.79
CA GLY A 780 -7.64 -27.88 -41.19
C GLY A 780 -7.55 -26.67 -42.13
N VAL A 781 -6.65 -26.74 -43.12
CA VAL A 781 -6.41 -25.65 -44.07
C VAL A 781 -6.82 -26.03 -45.50
N LYS A 782 -7.39 -25.09 -46.23
CA LYS A 782 -7.71 -25.25 -47.65
C LYS A 782 -6.45 -25.08 -48.50
N ALA A 783 -5.60 -26.11 -48.50
CA ALA A 783 -4.49 -26.20 -49.45
C ALA A 783 -5.01 -26.27 -50.89
N VAL A 784 -4.20 -25.79 -51.84
CA VAL A 784 -4.57 -25.66 -53.26
C VAL A 784 -3.45 -26.27 -54.11
N THR A 785 -3.81 -27.03 -55.14
CA THR A 785 -2.84 -27.49 -56.14
C THR A 785 -2.44 -26.31 -57.04
N ASP A 786 -1.15 -25.99 -57.11
CA ASP A 786 -0.66 -24.90 -57.96
C ASP A 786 -0.45 -25.34 -59.43
N GLU A 787 -0.03 -24.39 -60.28
CA GLU A 787 0.17 -24.61 -61.73
C GLU A 787 1.22 -25.68 -62.05
N THR A 788 2.06 -26.07 -61.08
CA THR A 788 3.07 -27.14 -61.23
C THR A 788 2.55 -28.52 -60.80
N GLY A 789 1.33 -28.60 -60.26
CA GLY A 789 0.77 -29.81 -59.65
C GLY A 789 1.16 -30.01 -58.18
N ALA A 790 1.91 -29.08 -57.58
CA ALA A 790 2.31 -29.17 -56.17
C ALA A 790 1.19 -28.70 -55.23
N LEU A 791 1.08 -29.35 -54.07
CA LEU A 791 0.14 -28.95 -53.02
C LEU A 791 0.71 -27.74 -52.25
N ALA A 792 0.14 -26.55 -52.48
CA ALA A 792 0.49 -25.34 -51.75
C ALA A 792 -0.29 -25.27 -50.43
N VAL A 793 0.42 -25.36 -49.31
CA VAL A 793 -0.10 -25.22 -47.94
C VAL A 793 0.27 -23.83 -47.41
N PRO A 794 -0.68 -23.02 -46.92
CA PRO A 794 -0.38 -21.67 -46.43
C PRO A 794 0.51 -21.69 -45.18
N LEU A 795 1.42 -20.73 -45.08
CA LEU A 795 2.31 -20.52 -43.94
C LEU A 795 2.13 -19.11 -43.35
N THR A 796 2.26 -19.01 -42.02
CA THR A 796 2.39 -17.71 -41.34
C THR A 796 3.82 -17.20 -41.47
N LYS A 797 4.02 -15.95 -41.90
CA LYS A 797 5.34 -15.30 -41.98
C LYS A 797 5.90 -15.04 -40.57
N GLY A 798 7.23 -15.07 -40.42
CA GLY A 798 7.93 -14.83 -39.16
C GLY A 798 7.61 -15.83 -38.04
N ALA A 799 7.12 -17.02 -38.38
CA ALA A 799 6.56 -17.98 -37.43
C ALA A 799 7.10 -19.40 -37.63
N LYS A 800 6.89 -20.26 -36.62
CA LYS A 800 7.02 -21.70 -36.77
C LYS A 800 5.63 -22.32 -36.92
N SER A 801 5.47 -23.19 -37.90
CA SER A 801 4.21 -23.89 -38.17
C SER A 801 4.45 -25.37 -38.42
N ARG A 802 3.66 -26.22 -37.75
CA ARG A 802 3.61 -27.67 -38.00
C ARG A 802 2.62 -27.94 -39.12
N VAL A 803 3.11 -28.28 -40.31
CA VAL A 803 2.27 -28.74 -41.43
C VAL A 803 2.15 -30.25 -41.39
N GLU A 804 0.92 -30.76 -41.45
CA GLU A 804 0.62 -32.19 -41.56
C GLU A 804 -0.24 -32.47 -42.80
N VAL A 805 0.15 -33.48 -43.57
CA VAL A 805 -0.57 -33.98 -44.74
C VAL A 805 -0.79 -35.49 -44.61
N VAL A 806 -2.04 -35.93 -44.72
CA VAL A 806 -2.37 -37.36 -44.87
C VAL A 806 -2.84 -37.58 -46.30
N PHE A 807 -2.23 -38.54 -46.99
CA PHE A 807 -2.61 -38.94 -48.34
C PHE A 807 -2.60 -40.46 -48.52
N GLU A 808 -3.48 -40.93 -49.39
CA GLU A 808 -3.62 -42.31 -49.82
C GLU A 808 -2.99 -42.48 -51.20
N GLN A 809 -2.22 -43.53 -51.41
CA GLN A 809 -1.85 -44.05 -52.72
C GLN A 809 -2.45 -45.45 -52.89
N ARG A 810 -2.67 -45.86 -54.14
CA ARG A 810 -3.12 -47.22 -54.46
C ARG A 810 -2.09 -47.90 -55.36
N ILE A 811 -1.60 -49.06 -54.93
CA ILE A 811 -0.82 -49.96 -55.77
C ILE A 811 -1.69 -51.14 -56.23
N ALA A 812 -1.17 -51.94 -57.15
CA ALA A 812 -1.78 -53.23 -57.50
C ALA A 812 -1.90 -54.13 -56.26
N GLU A 813 -2.98 -54.92 -56.19
CA GLU A 813 -3.30 -55.78 -55.05
C GLU A 813 -2.11 -56.69 -54.66
N LEU A 814 -1.81 -56.79 -53.37
CA LEU A 814 -0.64 -57.49 -52.88
C LEU A 814 -0.75 -59.00 -53.11
N GLY A 815 -0.10 -59.50 -54.16
CA GLY A 815 0.00 -60.92 -54.50
C GLY A 815 0.96 -61.71 -53.60
N THR A 816 1.26 -62.97 -53.98
CA THR A 816 2.12 -63.85 -53.17
C THR A 816 3.57 -63.36 -53.07
N VAL A 817 4.09 -62.72 -54.11
CA VAL A 817 5.44 -62.13 -54.17
C VAL A 817 5.36 -60.83 -54.96
N GLY A 818 6.03 -59.77 -54.50
CA GLY A 818 6.06 -58.50 -55.23
C GLY A 818 7.15 -57.53 -54.78
N THR A 819 7.06 -56.30 -55.26
CA THR A 819 7.89 -55.15 -54.87
C THR A 819 6.97 -53.98 -54.54
N VAL A 820 7.26 -53.24 -53.47
CA VAL A 820 6.64 -51.94 -53.19
C VAL A 820 7.73 -50.88 -53.27
N GLU A 821 7.36 -49.70 -53.72
CA GLU A 821 8.18 -48.50 -53.73
C GLU A 821 7.39 -47.39 -53.05
N LEU A 822 8.02 -46.77 -52.05
CA LEU A 822 7.48 -45.63 -51.33
C LEU A 822 8.34 -44.41 -51.67
N THR A 823 7.70 -43.30 -52.03
CA THR A 823 8.37 -42.03 -52.33
C THR A 823 7.91 -40.98 -51.32
N ALA A 824 8.85 -40.24 -50.73
CA ALA A 824 8.50 -39.17 -49.79
C ALA A 824 7.94 -37.95 -50.54
N PRO A 825 7.02 -37.18 -49.94
CA PRO A 825 6.67 -35.85 -50.44
C PRO A 825 7.92 -34.97 -50.58
N LYS A 826 8.07 -34.29 -51.73
CA LYS A 826 9.16 -33.32 -51.95
C LYS A 826 8.68 -31.92 -51.61
N ALA A 827 9.48 -31.19 -50.83
CA ALA A 827 9.22 -29.79 -50.47
C ALA A 827 10.01 -28.79 -51.35
N ASP A 828 9.54 -27.55 -51.40
CA ASP A 828 10.26 -26.41 -52.02
C ASP A 828 11.24 -25.69 -51.06
N ILE A 829 11.51 -26.28 -49.89
CA ILE A 829 12.41 -25.80 -48.84
C ILE A 829 13.41 -26.88 -48.40
N LEU A 830 14.47 -26.48 -47.69
CA LEU A 830 15.43 -27.42 -47.09
C LEU A 830 14.75 -28.27 -46.01
N LEU A 831 14.98 -29.59 -46.06
CA LEU A 831 14.50 -30.55 -45.06
C LEU A 831 15.69 -31.10 -44.26
N THR A 832 15.60 -31.10 -42.93
CA THR A 832 16.63 -31.71 -42.06
C THR A 832 16.01 -32.63 -41.02
N ASP A 833 16.80 -33.60 -40.54
CA ASP A 833 16.37 -34.66 -39.61
C ASP A 833 15.08 -35.36 -40.08
N ILE A 834 15.15 -35.94 -41.28
CA ILE A 834 14.07 -36.73 -41.87
C ILE A 834 14.04 -38.13 -41.25
N GLN A 835 12.86 -38.53 -40.82
CA GLN A 835 12.61 -39.81 -40.16
C GLN A 835 11.37 -40.46 -40.77
N TRP A 836 11.48 -41.72 -41.20
CA TRP A 836 10.41 -42.42 -41.92
C TRP A 836 10.16 -43.81 -41.32
N MET A 837 8.97 -44.02 -40.76
CA MET A 837 8.48 -45.31 -40.33
C MET A 837 7.60 -45.94 -41.41
N VAL A 838 7.91 -47.19 -41.78
CA VAL A 838 7.11 -48.02 -42.67
C VAL A 838 6.45 -49.11 -41.83
N VAL A 839 5.13 -49.24 -41.95
CA VAL A 839 4.31 -50.21 -41.20
C VAL A 839 3.67 -51.17 -42.20
N THR A 840 3.92 -52.48 -42.05
CA THR A 840 3.38 -53.52 -42.93
C THR A 840 2.53 -54.54 -42.18
N PRO A 841 1.54 -55.19 -42.82
CA PRO A 841 0.78 -56.28 -42.19
C PRO A 841 1.70 -57.46 -41.89
N SER A 842 1.45 -58.18 -40.79
CA SER A 842 2.27 -59.35 -40.39
C SER A 842 2.20 -60.53 -41.36
N SER A 843 1.31 -60.49 -42.35
CA SER A 843 1.26 -61.45 -43.47
C SER A 843 2.38 -61.24 -44.48
N LEU A 844 3.03 -60.07 -44.51
CA LEU A 844 4.16 -59.74 -45.40
C LEU A 844 5.50 -59.94 -44.71
N ALA A 845 6.37 -60.78 -45.28
CA ALA A 845 7.79 -60.79 -44.96
C ALA A 845 8.57 -59.96 -46.00
N LEU A 846 9.42 -59.03 -45.53
CA LEU A 846 10.25 -58.17 -46.38
C LEU A 846 11.53 -58.90 -46.83
N LEU A 847 11.82 -58.84 -48.13
CA LEU A 847 12.96 -59.50 -48.79
C LEU A 847 13.97 -58.47 -49.32
N GLY A 848 14.65 -57.80 -48.39
CA GLY A 848 15.66 -56.80 -48.69
C GLY A 848 15.06 -55.44 -49.06
N VAL A 849 15.79 -54.39 -48.67
CA VAL A 849 15.38 -52.99 -48.82
C VAL A 849 16.49 -52.22 -49.53
N VAL A 850 16.10 -51.40 -50.49
CA VAL A 850 16.97 -50.51 -51.26
C VAL A 850 16.49 -49.08 -51.02
N THR A 851 17.31 -48.29 -50.35
CA THR A 851 17.07 -46.87 -50.07
C THR A 851 18.40 -46.16 -49.88
N LYS A 852 18.41 -44.82 -50.00
CA LYS A 852 19.54 -43.97 -49.57
C LYS A 852 19.51 -43.70 -48.05
N LEU A 853 18.39 -43.98 -47.37
CA LEU A 853 18.18 -43.70 -45.96
C LEU A 853 18.88 -44.73 -45.06
N LYS A 854 19.31 -44.30 -43.87
CA LYS A 854 19.93 -45.19 -42.88
C LYS A 854 18.86 -45.88 -42.03
N ALA A 855 18.81 -47.21 -42.05
CA ALA A 855 17.89 -47.98 -41.21
C ALA A 855 18.21 -47.86 -39.70
N SER A 856 17.18 -47.95 -38.86
CA SER A 856 17.24 -47.87 -37.39
C SER A 856 16.31 -48.88 -36.71
N GLU A 857 16.54 -49.16 -35.42
CA GLU A 857 15.71 -50.09 -34.64
C GLU A 857 14.39 -49.43 -34.16
N PRO A 858 13.21 -50.07 -34.35
CA PRO A 858 11.91 -49.45 -34.06
C PRO A 858 11.70 -49.02 -32.60
N TYR A 859 12.28 -49.74 -31.63
CA TYR A 859 12.04 -49.51 -30.19
C TYR A 859 12.57 -48.16 -29.67
N SER A 860 13.40 -47.47 -30.47
CA SER A 860 13.98 -46.19 -30.10
C SER A 860 13.04 -44.99 -30.28
N PHE A 861 11.86 -45.17 -30.91
CA PHE A 861 11.06 -44.06 -31.40
C PHE A 861 9.63 -43.97 -30.83
N SER A 862 9.23 -42.75 -30.48
CA SER A 862 7.82 -42.39 -30.29
C SER A 862 7.57 -40.96 -30.74
N MET A 863 6.61 -40.78 -31.65
CA MET A 863 6.02 -39.46 -31.90
C MET A 863 5.25 -39.04 -30.64
N ASP A 864 5.38 -37.78 -30.23
CA ASP A 864 4.51 -37.20 -29.20
C ASP A 864 3.07 -37.05 -29.72
N ARG A 865 2.34 -38.16 -29.70
CA ARG A 865 0.95 -38.23 -30.14
C ARG A 865 -0.01 -37.49 -29.21
N SER A 866 0.43 -36.96 -28.06
CA SER A 866 -0.39 -36.05 -27.24
C SER A 866 -0.67 -34.71 -27.94
N ARG A 867 0.19 -34.34 -28.90
CA ARG A 867 0.04 -33.16 -29.77
C ARG A 867 -0.45 -33.51 -31.19
N ALA A 868 -0.71 -34.79 -31.49
CA ALA A 868 -1.17 -35.24 -32.79
C ALA A 868 -2.70 -35.05 -32.97
N SER A 869 -3.09 -33.78 -33.14
CA SER A 869 -4.40 -33.31 -33.61
C SER A 869 -5.59 -33.39 -32.65
N GLN A 870 -6.44 -32.35 -32.71
CA GLN A 870 -7.87 -32.42 -32.33
C GLN A 870 -8.79 -32.52 -33.57
N GLY A 871 -8.22 -32.72 -34.77
CA GLY A 871 -8.93 -32.70 -36.05
C GLY A 871 -8.28 -33.53 -37.17
N GLY A 872 -7.40 -34.47 -36.84
CA GLY A 872 -6.74 -35.36 -37.80
C GLY A 872 -7.54 -36.62 -38.12
N VAL A 873 -7.29 -37.20 -39.30
CA VAL A 873 -7.93 -38.45 -39.72
C VAL A 873 -7.28 -39.63 -39.00
N THR A 874 -8.04 -40.36 -38.19
CA THR A 874 -7.54 -41.58 -37.51
C THR A 874 -7.28 -42.68 -38.54
N ILE A 875 -6.01 -42.97 -38.83
CA ILE A 875 -5.61 -44.02 -39.77
C ILE A 875 -5.82 -45.40 -39.13
N PRO A 876 -6.60 -46.32 -39.74
CA PRO A 876 -6.80 -47.66 -39.21
C PRO A 876 -5.54 -48.51 -39.37
N ARG A 877 -4.85 -48.83 -38.27
CA ARG A 877 -3.75 -49.79 -38.24
C ARG A 877 -4.29 -51.24 -38.30
N PRO A 878 -3.77 -52.12 -39.18
CA PRO A 878 -4.03 -53.56 -39.15
C PRO A 878 -3.63 -54.20 -37.81
N GLY A 879 -4.20 -55.37 -37.49
CA GLY A 879 -4.11 -55.98 -36.15
C GLY A 879 -2.69 -56.38 -35.70
N GLN A 880 -2.02 -57.28 -36.43
CA GLN A 880 -0.59 -57.53 -36.24
C GLN A 880 0.18 -56.90 -37.39
N VAL A 881 1.22 -56.13 -37.05
CA VAL A 881 2.05 -55.39 -38.00
C VAL A 881 3.53 -55.57 -37.67
N ALA A 882 4.37 -55.33 -38.68
CA ALA A 882 5.81 -55.13 -38.53
C ALA A 882 6.15 -53.67 -38.85
N GLU A 883 7.05 -53.07 -38.08
CA GLU A 883 7.48 -51.67 -38.23
C GLU A 883 8.97 -51.62 -38.59
N SER A 884 9.38 -50.63 -39.38
CA SER A 884 10.78 -50.42 -39.80
C SER A 884 11.06 -48.94 -39.98
N VAL A 885 12.19 -48.44 -39.47
CA VAL A 885 12.50 -47.00 -39.38
C VAL A 885 13.74 -46.66 -40.20
N TYR A 886 13.70 -45.53 -40.91
CA TYR A 886 14.74 -45.03 -41.81
C TYR A 886 15.01 -43.53 -41.60
N LEU A 887 16.25 -43.07 -41.76
CA LEU A 887 16.70 -41.73 -41.37
C LEU A 887 17.55 -41.04 -42.47
N SER A 888 17.45 -39.71 -42.57
CA SER A 888 18.42 -38.83 -43.28
C SER A 888 18.66 -37.53 -42.49
N THR A 889 19.87 -36.98 -42.59
CA THR A 889 20.26 -35.73 -41.91
C THR A 889 19.79 -34.48 -42.66
N VAL A 890 19.90 -34.46 -43.99
CA VAL A 890 19.53 -33.33 -44.86
C VAL A 890 18.98 -33.87 -46.19
N VAL A 891 18.02 -33.16 -46.79
CA VAL A 891 17.66 -33.23 -48.22
C VAL A 891 17.40 -31.82 -48.74
N ASP A 892 18.12 -31.45 -49.80
CA ASP A 892 17.99 -30.15 -50.47
C ASP A 892 16.80 -30.15 -51.46
N PRO A 893 16.04 -29.05 -51.62
CA PRO A 893 14.92 -28.97 -52.56
C PRO A 893 15.32 -29.13 -54.04
N THR A 894 16.61 -29.07 -54.39
CA THR A 894 17.10 -29.42 -55.73
C THR A 894 17.25 -30.94 -55.94
N GLU A 895 17.40 -31.75 -54.89
CA GLU A 895 17.57 -33.20 -54.99
C GLU A 895 16.26 -33.95 -55.29
N ASN A 896 16.37 -35.22 -55.70
CA ASN A 896 15.23 -36.13 -55.81
C ASN A 896 14.74 -36.58 -54.44
N ALA A 897 13.43 -36.75 -54.29
CA ALA A 897 12.80 -37.21 -53.06
C ALA A 897 13.41 -38.54 -52.55
N PRO A 898 13.49 -38.73 -51.21
CA PRO A 898 13.79 -40.04 -50.63
C PRO A 898 12.84 -41.14 -51.12
N VAL A 899 13.40 -42.30 -51.44
CA VAL A 899 12.67 -43.49 -51.87
C VAL A 899 13.06 -44.69 -51.01
N ILE A 900 12.08 -45.52 -50.65
CA ILE A 900 12.26 -46.83 -50.03
C ILE A 900 11.63 -47.88 -50.93
N ARG A 901 12.45 -48.70 -51.59
CA ARG A 901 11.99 -49.84 -52.41
C ARG A 901 12.31 -51.16 -51.71
N PHE A 902 11.34 -52.04 -51.55
CA PHE A 902 11.55 -53.36 -50.95
C PHE A 902 10.76 -54.45 -51.66
N ARG A 903 11.25 -55.68 -51.61
CA ARG A 903 10.50 -56.86 -52.07
C ARG A 903 9.75 -57.47 -50.90
N TYR A 904 8.69 -58.22 -51.18
CA TYR A 904 7.90 -58.90 -50.15
C TYR A 904 7.42 -60.30 -50.60
N VAL A 905 7.05 -61.12 -49.61
CA VAL A 905 6.30 -62.37 -49.78
C VAL A 905 5.10 -62.36 -48.83
N LYS A 906 3.90 -62.59 -49.35
CA LYS A 906 2.65 -62.71 -48.58
C LYS A 906 2.46 -64.17 -48.15
N ALA A 907 2.10 -64.39 -46.88
CA ALA A 907 1.98 -65.70 -46.24
C ALA A 907 3.23 -66.62 -46.39
N PRO A 908 4.44 -66.16 -46.00
CA PRO A 908 5.70 -66.88 -46.22
C PRO A 908 5.73 -68.29 -45.63
N GLY A 909 4.99 -68.57 -44.55
CA GLY A 909 4.86 -69.91 -43.98
C GLY A 909 4.21 -70.93 -44.93
N GLN A 910 3.23 -70.51 -45.74
CA GLN A 910 2.63 -71.38 -46.76
C GLN A 910 3.59 -71.62 -47.93
N VAL A 911 4.31 -70.58 -48.37
CA VAL A 911 5.34 -70.69 -49.42
C VAL A 911 6.48 -71.62 -48.98
N LEU A 912 6.92 -71.51 -47.71
CA LEU A 912 7.90 -72.42 -47.12
C LEU A 912 7.38 -73.85 -46.97
N LEU A 913 6.11 -74.06 -46.61
CA LEU A 913 5.49 -75.40 -46.58
C LEU A 913 5.45 -76.03 -47.97
N VAL A 914 5.11 -75.26 -49.02
CA VAL A 914 5.11 -75.75 -50.41
C VAL A 914 6.54 -76.07 -50.88
N LEU A 915 7.51 -75.18 -50.64
CA LEU A 915 8.91 -75.40 -50.99
C LEU A 915 9.52 -76.59 -50.21
N PHE A 916 9.19 -76.74 -48.93
CA PHE A 916 9.59 -77.89 -48.12
C PHE A 916 8.93 -79.18 -48.62
N GLY A 917 7.65 -79.14 -49.02
CA GLY A 917 6.97 -80.27 -49.66
C GLY A 917 7.62 -80.70 -50.97
N VAL A 918 7.99 -79.76 -51.83
CA VAL A 918 8.75 -80.01 -53.07
C VAL A 918 10.14 -80.56 -52.77
N TRP A 919 10.85 -80.02 -51.78
CA TRP A 919 12.17 -80.49 -51.36
C TRP A 919 12.13 -81.90 -50.76
N MET A 920 11.11 -82.22 -49.95
CA MET A 920 10.84 -83.55 -49.43
C MET A 920 10.44 -84.53 -50.53
N ALA A 921 9.68 -84.11 -51.56
CA ALA A 921 9.36 -84.94 -52.72
C ALA A 921 10.61 -85.25 -53.56
N LEU A 922 11.48 -84.26 -53.79
CA LEU A 922 12.77 -84.45 -54.45
C LEU A 922 13.68 -85.41 -53.66
N LEU A 923 13.77 -85.25 -52.33
CA LEU A 923 14.48 -86.19 -51.45
C LEU A 923 13.89 -87.61 -51.52
N ALA A 924 12.57 -87.75 -51.48
CA ALA A 924 11.90 -89.04 -51.59
C ALA A 924 12.25 -89.73 -52.93
N GLY A 925 12.28 -88.99 -54.04
CA GLY A 925 12.73 -89.48 -55.35
C GLY A 925 14.22 -89.89 -55.41
N VAL A 926 15.08 -89.19 -54.67
CA VAL A 926 16.51 -89.57 -54.52
C VAL A 926 16.67 -90.83 -53.68
N PHE A 927 15.89 -91.00 -52.60
CA PHE A 927 15.98 -92.17 -51.71
C PHE A 927 15.35 -93.43 -52.30
N THR A 928 14.26 -93.34 -53.08
CA THR A 928 13.68 -94.52 -53.75
C THR A 928 14.64 -95.18 -54.75
N ARG A 929 15.53 -94.41 -55.38
CA ARG A 929 16.58 -94.94 -56.28
C ARG A 929 17.74 -95.67 -55.60
N LYS A 930 17.83 -95.71 -54.26
CA LYS A 930 18.97 -96.33 -53.53
C LYS A 930 18.61 -97.35 -52.45
N ASN A 931 17.35 -97.77 -52.36
CA ASN A 931 16.86 -98.90 -51.54
C ASN A 931 17.25 -98.88 -50.04
N LEU A 932 17.56 -97.70 -49.48
CA LEU A 932 17.97 -97.51 -48.09
C LEU A 932 16.75 -97.37 -47.16
N TRP A 933 16.19 -98.50 -46.75
CA TRP A 933 14.99 -98.54 -45.89
C TRP A 933 15.12 -97.77 -44.56
N VAL A 934 16.30 -97.79 -43.93
CA VAL A 934 16.56 -97.12 -42.64
C VAL A 934 16.29 -95.61 -42.71
N PHE A 935 16.55 -94.97 -43.85
CA PHE A 935 16.35 -93.52 -44.01
C PHE A 935 14.88 -93.10 -44.11
N LYS A 936 13.96 -94.01 -44.50
CA LYS A 936 12.52 -93.69 -44.52
C LYS A 936 11.97 -93.44 -43.11
N LEU A 937 12.45 -94.19 -42.12
CA LEU A 937 11.96 -94.11 -40.74
C LEU A 937 12.53 -92.88 -40.03
N VAL A 938 13.83 -92.60 -40.20
CA VAL A 938 14.47 -91.37 -39.68
C VAL A 938 13.89 -90.11 -40.36
N GLY A 939 13.67 -90.14 -41.68
CA GLY A 939 13.03 -89.04 -42.42
C GLY A 939 11.61 -88.76 -41.95
N GLY A 940 10.83 -89.81 -41.62
CA GLY A 940 9.50 -89.66 -41.03
C GLY A 940 9.53 -88.96 -39.67
N VAL A 941 10.44 -89.35 -38.77
CA VAL A 941 10.58 -88.70 -37.45
C VAL A 941 10.99 -87.23 -37.57
N ILE A 942 11.95 -86.91 -38.43
CA ILE A 942 12.38 -85.52 -38.67
C ILE A 942 11.25 -84.67 -39.27
N ALA A 943 10.46 -85.24 -40.19
CA ALA A 943 9.29 -84.56 -40.76
C ALA A 943 8.21 -84.28 -39.71
N VAL A 944 7.94 -85.22 -38.79
CA VAL A 944 6.98 -85.04 -37.70
C VAL A 944 7.45 -83.98 -36.69
N VAL A 945 8.74 -83.95 -36.34
CA VAL A 945 9.30 -82.93 -35.43
C VAL A 945 9.27 -81.54 -36.06
N LEU A 946 9.58 -81.41 -37.35
CA LEU A 946 9.45 -80.14 -38.07
C LEU A 946 7.99 -79.69 -38.22
N ALA A 947 7.06 -80.61 -38.50
CA ALA A 947 5.63 -80.30 -38.56
C ALA A 947 5.09 -79.83 -37.20
N ALA A 948 5.49 -80.46 -36.09
CA ALA A 948 5.12 -80.03 -34.74
C ALA A 948 5.64 -78.62 -34.42
N GLY A 949 6.87 -78.28 -34.83
CA GLY A 949 7.41 -76.92 -34.69
C GLY A 949 6.68 -75.87 -35.53
N LEU A 950 6.16 -76.24 -36.71
CA LEU A 950 5.45 -75.35 -37.63
C LEU A 950 4.02 -75.00 -37.22
N PHE A 951 3.40 -75.77 -36.32
CA PHE A 951 2.07 -75.47 -35.77
C PHE A 951 2.10 -74.72 -34.42
N SER A 952 3.28 -74.37 -33.90
CA SER A 952 3.41 -73.61 -32.65
C SER A 952 3.23 -72.10 -32.87
N THR A 953 1.99 -71.61 -32.72
CA THR A 953 1.67 -70.18 -32.80
C THR A 953 1.83 -69.49 -31.43
N GLY A 954 3.06 -69.12 -31.08
CA GLY A 954 3.38 -68.39 -29.84
C GLY A 954 4.62 -67.51 -30.00
N LYS A 955 4.66 -66.36 -29.29
CA LYS A 955 5.79 -65.41 -29.37
C LYS A 955 7.06 -65.97 -28.72
N GLY A 956 8.19 -65.94 -29.43
CA GLY A 956 9.49 -65.72 -28.80
C GLY A 956 10.52 -66.85 -28.72
N GLU A 957 10.43 -67.94 -29.49
CA GLU A 957 11.35 -69.11 -29.32
C GLU A 957 12.13 -69.59 -30.58
N GLY A 958 12.37 -68.70 -31.55
CA GLY A 958 13.05 -69.04 -32.81
C GLY A 958 14.46 -69.65 -32.69
N ALA A 959 15.15 -69.48 -31.55
CA ALA A 959 16.48 -70.05 -31.30
C ALA A 959 16.49 -71.58 -31.16
N LEU A 960 15.39 -72.19 -30.71
CA LEU A 960 15.31 -73.65 -30.51
C LEU A 960 15.16 -74.42 -31.82
N GLY A 961 14.46 -73.87 -32.81
CA GLY A 961 14.34 -74.47 -34.15
C GLY A 961 15.68 -74.56 -34.87
N ILE A 962 16.50 -73.51 -34.81
CA ILE A 962 17.81 -73.45 -35.48
C ILE A 962 18.82 -74.38 -34.80
N THR A 963 18.82 -74.47 -33.47
CA THR A 963 19.69 -75.40 -32.74
C THR A 963 19.28 -76.86 -32.95
N ALA A 964 17.98 -77.18 -33.01
CA ALA A 964 17.50 -78.52 -33.39
C ALA A 964 17.94 -78.92 -34.81
N LEU A 965 17.85 -77.99 -35.79
CA LEU A 965 18.30 -78.22 -37.16
C LEU A 965 19.83 -78.45 -37.21
N ALA A 966 20.61 -77.64 -36.50
CA ALA A 966 22.06 -77.79 -36.42
C ALA A 966 22.48 -79.14 -35.80
N VAL A 967 21.82 -79.57 -34.71
CA VAL A 967 22.05 -80.89 -34.10
C VAL A 967 21.71 -82.02 -35.05
N ALA A 968 20.57 -81.95 -35.76
CA ALA A 968 20.18 -82.96 -36.75
C ALA A 968 21.22 -83.07 -37.90
N VAL A 969 21.73 -81.93 -38.39
CA VAL A 969 22.77 -81.88 -39.43
C VAL A 969 24.11 -82.45 -38.91
N VAL A 970 24.52 -82.11 -37.69
CA VAL A 970 25.77 -82.63 -37.08
C VAL A 970 25.69 -84.13 -36.80
N VAL A 971 24.55 -84.64 -36.33
CA VAL A 971 24.30 -86.08 -36.14
C VAL A 971 24.29 -86.80 -37.49
N GLY A 972 23.63 -86.25 -38.51
CA GLY A 972 23.65 -86.77 -39.87
C GLY A 972 25.06 -86.85 -40.46
N LEU A 973 25.87 -85.80 -40.29
CA LEU A 973 27.28 -85.76 -40.72
C LEU A 973 28.17 -86.76 -39.96
N ARG A 974 27.94 -86.97 -38.65
CA ARG A 974 28.66 -88.00 -37.87
C ARG A 974 28.30 -89.41 -38.34
N ILE A 975 27.02 -89.71 -38.54
CA ILE A 975 26.56 -91.02 -39.06
C ILE A 975 27.13 -91.24 -40.48
N TRP A 976 27.07 -90.23 -41.34
CA TRP A 976 27.62 -90.30 -42.70
C TRP A 976 29.13 -90.59 -42.70
N ARG A 977 29.91 -89.88 -41.87
CA ARG A 977 31.35 -90.15 -41.69
C ARG A 977 31.60 -91.58 -41.18
N TRP A 978 30.82 -92.06 -40.22
CA TRP A 978 30.95 -93.42 -39.69
C TRP A 978 30.68 -94.49 -40.76
N THR A 979 29.65 -94.30 -41.59
CA THR A 979 29.31 -95.23 -42.70
C THR A 979 30.30 -95.24 -43.86
N LYS A 980 31.27 -94.31 -43.93
CA LYS A 980 32.21 -94.17 -45.06
C LYS A 980 33.64 -94.64 -44.82
N GLY A 981 33.96 -95.15 -43.62
CA GLY A 981 35.19 -95.91 -43.36
C GLY A 981 36.52 -95.18 -43.57
N TRP A 982 36.51 -93.83 -43.60
CA TRP A 982 37.74 -93.04 -43.73
C TRP A 982 38.53 -93.04 -42.42
N ARG A 983 39.70 -93.69 -42.43
CA ARG A 983 40.73 -93.52 -41.40
C ARG A 983 41.49 -92.21 -41.63
N THR A 984 41.79 -91.55 -40.52
CA THR A 984 42.74 -90.43 -40.37
C THR A 984 44.17 -90.87 -40.72
N PRO A 985 45.11 -89.93 -40.97
CA PRO A 985 45.62 -88.94 -40.00
C PRO A 985 44.73 -87.71 -39.80
#